data_AF-A0A3Q7HHX1-F1
#
_entry.id   AF-A0A3Q7HHX1-F1
#
_cell.length_a   1.000
_cell.length_b   1.000
_cell.length_c   1.000
_cell.angle_alpha   90.00
_cell.angle_beta   90.00
_cell.angle_gamma   90.00
#
_symmetry.space_group_name_H-M   'P 1'
#
loop_
_entity.id
_entity.type
_entity.pdbx_description
1 polymer ?
#
loop_
_entity_poly.entity_id
_entity_poly.type
_entity_poly.pdbx_seq_one_letter_code
_entity_poly.pdbx_strand_id
1 'polypeptide(L)'
;MQSDLETYIVQVESPESHISTQSSRMDLENWYKSFLPNTIATAGLDEKPQLIYSYHNVIIGFAARLSAKQVKEMEKKPGFISAWPQRILSLHTTHTPSFLGLQQNVGLWRDANYGKGVIVGVLDTGISPDHPSFSDKGMPPPPAKWKGKCESNFTTKCNNKLIGARTFVNSDSPIDGNGHGTHTASTAAGGFVKGANVYGNAKGTAVGIAPLAHLAMYKVCDSFGCSDSDVLAAMDAAIDDGVDIMSLSLGGNRKLFYEDPIALGAYSATKRGILVSCSSGNEGPYESTLSNEAPWILTVGASSTDRKLKATVKLGNKKILEGESAFHPKGHNSTFFPLYDPSRNETDFDSLYCGPGTLSETEIKGKIVVCSAGGGYSRIDKGQAVKDAGGVGMIIFNTADDGFTKFSDPHVLPALHITYKDGMEILDYMNTTSEPNARIAFQGTIIGDKDVPVVASFSSRGPSIASPGILKPDIIGPGLNILAAWPSSVDNKKNTKSTFNIISGTSMSCPHLSGVAALLKSTHPTWSPAAIKSAIMTTANTVNFANDPILDERLLPANIFAIGAGHVNPSRANDPGLIYDTRFKDYLPYLCGLNYTNRQVGNLMQRKVDCRSVKHIREAQLNYPSFSITLGDISQTYARTVTNVGEAKSSYSVEIALPPRVSVSVKPSILKFSKLNQKLKYHVTFTRRDNSPNSGIVQGFLKWNSKKYSVRSPIAVVLEPKIGVRLVGFPSAIQSTLPRLLVTRCISESFSDPLGPNDFESLEGANSFLPHVVLASTILALIYPPSFTWFTNRYYAPALGFLMFAVGVNSSEKDFLEAFKKPAAIFAGYIGQFALKPLLGYLFGTVAMSVLGLPTSLAAGIMLTSCVSGAQLSNYATFLTDPQMAPLSIVMTALSTATAAFITPTLTLLLIGKKLPVDVKGMISNILQIVVAPVAGGLFLNRCLPQISNAIRPLLPPLSVFVTALAVGAPLAINIDSLMSPSGMSVLFLVIAFHLSAFILAYFLSGLAFHKAPDVKALQRTLSYETGMQSSLLALALANKFFQDPLVSVPPAISFGCFLPLSLPKGSIFVLSGCDHVINGLHTSDAVD
;
A
#
# COMPACT_ATOMS: atom_id res chain seq x y z
N MET A 1 16.22 -53.40 24.57
CA MET A 1 15.12 -53.78 23.67
C MET A 1 13.89 -53.04 24.15
N GLN A 2 13.20 -52.36 23.23
CA GLN A 2 12.08 -51.46 23.51
C GLN A 2 10.80 -52.30 23.38
N SER A 3 9.85 -52.24 24.33
CA SER A 3 8.65 -53.08 24.26
C SER A 3 7.84 -52.76 22.99
N ASP A 4 7.43 -53.77 22.24
CA ASP A 4 6.66 -53.63 20.98
C ASP A 4 5.15 -53.33 21.21
N LEU A 5 4.78 -53.00 22.45
CA LEU A 5 3.40 -52.66 22.84
C LEU A 5 3.09 -51.17 22.63
N GLU A 6 2.16 -50.88 21.73
CA GLU A 6 1.52 -49.57 21.58
C GLU A 6 0.15 -49.54 22.26
N THR A 7 -0.38 -48.36 22.58
CA THR A 7 -1.76 -48.26 23.07
C THR A 7 -2.68 -48.08 21.89
N TYR A 8 -3.70 -48.93 21.78
CA TYR A 8 -4.74 -48.86 20.78
C TYR A 8 -6.05 -48.42 21.40
N ILE A 9 -6.81 -47.61 20.68
CA ILE A 9 -8.23 -47.34 20.94
C ILE A 9 -9.02 -48.36 20.11
N VAL A 10 -9.89 -49.12 20.77
CA VAL A 10 -10.63 -50.26 20.23
C VAL A 10 -12.11 -49.98 20.33
N GLN A 11 -12.83 -50.09 19.22
CA GLN A 11 -14.27 -49.96 19.14
C GLN A 11 -14.90 -51.33 18.88
N VAL A 12 -15.98 -51.61 19.60
CA VAL A 12 -16.72 -52.88 19.52
C VAL A 12 -18.21 -52.60 19.40
N GLU A 13 -18.96 -53.58 18.90
CA GLU A 13 -20.41 -53.54 18.84
C GLU A 13 -21.00 -53.49 20.26
N SER A 14 -22.12 -52.78 20.37
CA SER A 14 -22.95 -52.82 21.58
C SER A 14 -23.45 -54.24 21.78
N PRO A 15 -23.41 -54.80 23.00
CA PRO A 15 -23.95 -56.14 23.27
C PRO A 15 -25.49 -56.12 23.16
N GLU A 16 -26.02 -56.16 21.94
CA GLU A 16 -27.45 -55.96 21.63
C GLU A 16 -28.33 -57.20 21.86
N SER A 17 -27.85 -58.25 22.55
CA SER A 17 -28.66 -59.46 22.77
C SER A 17 -28.76 -60.01 24.19
N HIS A 18 -28.06 -59.47 25.22
CA HIS A 18 -28.15 -60.06 26.57
C HIS A 18 -28.08 -59.12 27.78
N ILE A 19 -28.24 -57.80 27.61
CA ILE A 19 -28.05 -56.89 28.73
C ILE A 19 -29.18 -55.84 28.80
N SER A 20 -30.03 -55.95 29.82
CA SER A 20 -31.09 -54.99 30.13
C SER A 20 -30.51 -53.63 30.51
N THR A 21 -31.33 -52.57 30.44
CA THR A 21 -31.03 -51.15 30.70
C THR A 21 -30.54 -50.82 32.13
N GLN A 22 -30.12 -51.83 32.92
CA GLN A 22 -29.50 -51.73 34.24
C GLN A 22 -28.18 -52.51 34.36
N SER A 23 -27.44 -52.71 33.27
CA SER A 23 -26.10 -53.33 33.36
C SER A 23 -25.14 -52.52 34.22
N SER A 24 -24.47 -53.18 35.16
CA SER A 24 -23.46 -52.53 35.96
C SER A 24 -22.25 -52.16 35.09
N ARG A 25 -21.52 -51.10 35.47
CA ARG A 25 -20.25 -50.73 34.82
C ARG A 25 -19.26 -51.91 34.68
N MET A 26 -19.38 -52.90 35.58
CA MET A 26 -18.57 -54.12 35.57
C MET A 26 -18.94 -55.08 34.43
N ASP A 27 -20.21 -55.16 34.03
CA ASP A 27 -20.66 -56.07 32.97
C ASP A 27 -20.13 -55.62 31.59
N LEU A 28 -20.16 -54.32 31.35
CA LEU A 28 -19.60 -53.72 30.13
C LEU A 28 -18.06 -53.81 30.10
N GLU A 29 -17.40 -53.65 31.24
CA GLU A 29 -15.94 -53.80 31.32
C GLU A 29 -15.52 -55.27 31.13
N ASN A 30 -16.31 -56.24 31.62
CA ASN A 30 -16.09 -57.66 31.36
C ASN A 30 -16.32 -58.01 29.88
N TRP A 31 -17.34 -57.41 29.25
CA TRP A 31 -17.54 -57.49 27.81
C TRP A 31 -16.30 -56.98 27.05
N TYR A 32 -15.76 -55.82 27.40
CA TYR A 32 -14.54 -55.30 26.79
C TYR A 32 -13.30 -56.18 27.04
N LYS A 33 -13.14 -56.72 28.25
CA LYS A 33 -12.06 -57.67 28.56
C LYS A 33 -12.14 -58.95 27.72
N SER A 34 -13.34 -59.39 27.33
CA SER A 34 -13.51 -60.56 26.47
C SER A 34 -12.84 -60.41 25.09
N PHE A 35 -12.60 -59.17 24.63
CA PHE A 35 -11.90 -58.90 23.38
C PHE A 35 -10.38 -59.02 23.51
N LEU A 36 -9.81 -58.85 24.71
CA LEU A 36 -8.37 -58.97 24.90
C LEU A 36 -7.90 -60.42 24.61
N PRO A 37 -6.82 -60.61 23.84
CA PRO A 37 -6.28 -61.94 23.56
C PRO A 37 -5.61 -62.55 24.79
N ASN A 38 -5.67 -63.88 24.93
CA ASN A 38 -4.93 -64.59 25.99
C ASN A 38 -3.41 -64.49 25.72
N THR A 39 -2.61 -64.57 26.78
CA THR A 39 -1.15 -64.41 26.72
C THR A 39 -0.56 -65.37 25.68
N ILE A 40 -0.03 -64.84 24.57
CA ILE A 40 0.68 -65.65 23.58
C ILE A 40 2.09 -65.86 24.13
N ALA A 41 2.36 -67.07 24.63
CA ALA A 41 3.69 -67.46 25.08
C ALA A 41 4.64 -67.57 23.86
N THR A 42 5.35 -66.50 23.55
CA THR A 42 6.53 -66.56 22.69
C THR A 42 7.74 -66.02 23.43
N ALA A 43 8.70 -66.93 23.68
CA ALA A 43 10.09 -66.72 24.08
C ALA A 43 10.44 -65.36 24.75
N GLY A 44 10.25 -65.29 26.07
CA GLY A 44 11.11 -64.49 26.95
C GLY A 44 10.60 -63.13 27.46
N LEU A 45 9.42 -62.65 27.04
CA LEU A 45 8.80 -61.43 27.61
C LEU A 45 7.29 -61.65 27.82
N ASP A 46 6.87 -61.76 29.08
CA ASP A 46 5.46 -61.84 29.51
C ASP A 46 4.74 -60.50 29.31
N GLU A 47 4.50 -60.10 28.06
CA GLU A 47 3.82 -58.83 27.76
C GLU A 47 2.29 -59.04 27.68
N LYS A 48 1.65 -58.99 28.86
CA LYS A 48 0.19 -59.12 29.01
C LYS A 48 -0.53 -57.92 28.39
N PRO A 49 -1.60 -58.15 27.58
CA PRO A 49 -2.45 -57.08 27.12
C PRO A 49 -3.14 -56.42 28.32
N GLN A 50 -3.03 -55.10 28.43
CA GLN A 50 -3.52 -54.34 29.57
C GLN A 50 -4.65 -53.42 29.12
N LEU A 51 -5.85 -53.60 29.69
CA LEU A 51 -6.92 -52.62 29.59
C LEU A 51 -6.49 -51.34 30.31
N ILE A 52 -6.45 -50.22 29.61
CA ILE A 52 -6.06 -48.92 30.16
C ILE A 52 -7.30 -48.11 30.55
N TYR A 53 -8.27 -48.01 29.63
CA TYR A 53 -9.51 -47.26 29.86
C TYR A 53 -10.70 -47.97 29.24
N SER A 54 -11.85 -47.93 29.91
CA SER A 54 -13.15 -48.36 29.38
C SER A 54 -14.02 -47.13 29.08
N TYR A 55 -14.54 -47.04 27.86
CA TYR A 55 -15.39 -45.93 27.41
C TYR A 55 -16.87 -46.34 27.47
N HIS A 56 -17.71 -45.42 27.93
CA HIS A 56 -19.11 -45.72 28.25
C HIS A 56 -20.09 -44.77 27.53
N ASN A 57 -19.68 -43.53 27.29
CA ASN A 57 -20.57 -42.49 26.76
C ASN A 57 -20.15 -41.97 25.37
N VAL A 58 -18.85 -42.01 25.07
CA VAL A 58 -18.27 -41.37 23.88
C VAL A 58 -18.10 -42.34 22.72
N ILE A 59 -17.81 -43.61 23.01
CA ILE A 59 -17.78 -44.75 22.10
C ILE A 59 -18.07 -46.01 22.93
N ILE A 60 -18.63 -47.05 22.30
CA ILE A 60 -18.66 -48.41 22.86
C ILE A 60 -17.32 -49.07 22.53
N GLY A 61 -16.43 -49.12 23.52
CA GLY A 61 -15.04 -49.49 23.29
C GLY A 61 -14.12 -49.21 24.46
N PHE A 62 -12.83 -49.47 24.27
CA PHE A 62 -11.81 -49.36 25.30
C PHE A 62 -10.44 -48.97 24.71
N ALA A 63 -9.53 -48.51 25.56
CA ALA A 63 -8.12 -48.39 25.21
C ALA A 63 -7.33 -49.51 25.89
N ALA A 64 -6.45 -50.18 25.14
CA ALA A 64 -5.60 -51.24 25.66
C ALA A 64 -4.20 -51.16 25.09
N ARG A 65 -3.21 -51.57 25.90
CA ARG A 65 -1.82 -51.72 25.44
C ARG A 65 -1.65 -53.08 24.78
N LEU A 66 -1.37 -53.09 23.48
CA LEU A 66 -1.38 -54.27 22.60
C LEU A 66 -0.23 -54.20 21.59
N SER A 67 0.26 -55.36 21.17
CA SER A 67 1.14 -55.49 19.99
C SER A 67 0.29 -55.58 18.71
N ALA A 68 0.88 -55.26 17.56
CA ALA A 68 0.19 -55.37 16.27
C ALA A 68 -0.35 -56.80 16.01
N LYS A 69 0.35 -57.84 16.47
CA LYS A 69 -0.12 -59.24 16.39
C LYS A 69 -1.35 -59.48 17.26
N GLN A 70 -1.37 -58.95 18.48
CA GLN A 70 -2.52 -59.05 19.38
C GLN A 70 -3.75 -58.30 18.82
N VAL A 71 -3.55 -57.17 18.14
CA VAL A 71 -4.63 -56.46 17.43
C VAL A 71 -5.20 -57.32 16.30
N LYS A 72 -4.35 -57.98 15.49
CA LYS A 72 -4.79 -58.88 14.42
C LYS A 72 -5.59 -60.08 14.90
N GLU A 73 -5.30 -60.60 16.10
CA GLU A 73 -6.12 -61.67 16.69
C GLU A 73 -7.44 -61.14 17.25
N MET A 74 -7.44 -59.93 17.80
CA MET A 74 -8.65 -59.26 18.30
C MET A 74 -9.61 -58.89 17.15
N GLU A 75 -9.10 -58.52 15.98
CA GLU A 75 -9.88 -58.26 14.75
C GLU A 75 -10.77 -59.45 14.33
N LYS A 76 -10.40 -60.69 14.73
CA LYS A 76 -11.16 -61.90 14.38
C LYS A 76 -12.34 -62.18 15.31
N LYS A 77 -12.49 -61.44 16.41
CA LYS A 77 -13.53 -61.70 17.42
C LYS A 77 -14.88 -61.11 16.96
N PRO A 78 -15.99 -61.86 17.07
CA PRO A 78 -17.33 -61.34 16.78
C PRO A 78 -17.64 -60.10 17.64
N GLY A 79 -18.16 -59.04 17.01
CA GLY A 79 -18.42 -57.76 17.66
C GLY A 79 -17.22 -56.79 17.64
N PHE A 80 -16.07 -57.14 17.07
CA PHE A 80 -15.00 -56.16 16.83
C PHE A 80 -15.35 -55.25 15.64
N ILE A 81 -15.21 -53.94 15.81
CA ILE A 81 -15.45 -52.96 14.73
C ILE A 81 -14.12 -52.44 14.17
N SER A 82 -13.28 -51.85 15.02
CA SER A 82 -12.00 -51.29 14.59
C SER A 82 -11.04 -51.06 15.76
N ALA A 83 -9.75 -50.99 15.45
CA ALA A 83 -8.71 -50.60 16.40
C ALA A 83 -7.67 -49.72 15.70
N TRP A 84 -7.24 -48.65 16.37
CA TRP A 84 -6.21 -47.75 15.86
C TRP A 84 -5.25 -47.30 16.97
N PRO A 85 -3.97 -47.08 16.67
CA PRO A 85 -3.01 -46.63 17.68
C PRO A 85 -3.38 -45.24 18.20
N GLN A 86 -3.19 -45.03 19.50
CA GLN A 86 -3.39 -43.73 20.12
C GLN A 86 -2.40 -42.73 19.53
N ARG A 87 -2.88 -41.54 19.21
CA ARG A 87 -2.00 -40.44 18.81
C ARG A 87 -1.58 -39.68 20.07
N ILE A 88 -0.27 -39.48 20.23
CA ILE A 88 0.24 -38.52 21.22
C ILE A 88 -0.03 -37.13 20.65
N LEU A 89 -0.90 -36.37 21.32
CA LEU A 89 -1.25 -35.01 20.91
C LEU A 89 -0.28 -34.02 21.54
N SER A 90 0.32 -33.16 20.72
CA SER A 90 1.22 -32.10 21.18
C SER A 90 0.46 -30.95 21.84
N LEU A 91 1.04 -30.33 22.88
CA LEU A 91 0.51 -29.09 23.45
C LEU A 91 0.57 -27.99 22.38
N HIS A 92 -0.60 -27.48 21.98
CA HIS A 92 -0.68 -26.41 21.00
C HIS A 92 -0.05 -25.15 21.57
N THR A 93 0.89 -24.61 20.82
CA THR A 93 1.34 -23.25 21.02
C THR A 93 0.23 -22.29 20.55
N THR A 94 0.33 -20.96 20.60
CA THR A 94 -0.79 -20.08 20.16
C THR A 94 -0.95 -20.00 18.63
N HIS A 95 -0.81 -21.18 18.02
CA HIS A 95 -1.18 -21.69 16.71
C HIS A 95 -0.21 -21.44 15.56
N THR A 96 0.38 -20.25 15.46
CA THR A 96 1.18 -19.90 14.27
C THR A 96 2.42 -20.78 14.06
N PRO A 97 3.18 -21.22 15.08
CA PRO A 97 4.29 -22.15 14.85
C PRO A 97 3.81 -23.52 14.36
N SER A 98 2.75 -24.07 14.96
CA SER A 98 2.18 -25.36 14.53
C SER A 98 1.55 -25.29 13.13
N PHE A 99 0.89 -24.18 12.80
CA PHE A 99 0.39 -23.88 11.45
C PHE A 99 1.52 -23.90 10.41
N LEU A 100 2.70 -23.40 10.78
CA LEU A 100 3.90 -23.45 9.96
C LEU A 100 4.66 -24.80 10.03
N GLY A 101 4.09 -25.82 10.68
CA GLY A 101 4.69 -27.15 10.80
C GLY A 101 5.84 -27.24 11.82
N LEU A 102 5.98 -26.27 12.71
CA LEU A 102 6.96 -26.28 13.80
C LEU A 102 6.34 -26.92 15.05
N GLN A 103 6.91 -28.03 15.47
CA GLN A 103 6.41 -28.82 16.61
C GLN A 103 7.57 -29.15 17.55
N GLN A 104 7.27 -29.20 18.86
CA GLN A 104 8.30 -29.42 19.87
C GLN A 104 9.03 -30.74 19.65
N ASN A 105 10.36 -30.68 19.71
CA ASN A 105 11.32 -31.79 19.66
C ASN A 105 11.32 -32.60 18.35
N VAL A 106 10.70 -32.09 17.28
CA VAL A 106 10.70 -32.70 15.96
C VAL A 106 10.94 -31.68 14.85
N GLY A 107 11.32 -32.16 13.67
CA GLY A 107 11.54 -31.33 12.49
C GLY A 107 12.50 -30.17 12.72
N LEU A 108 12.21 -29.03 12.07
CA LEU A 108 13.12 -27.88 12.06
C LEU A 108 13.44 -27.32 13.45
N TRP A 109 12.52 -27.34 14.41
CA TRP A 109 12.82 -26.84 15.75
C TRP A 109 13.91 -27.65 16.45
N ARG A 110 13.87 -28.98 16.32
CA ARG A 110 14.95 -29.85 16.82
C ARG A 110 16.24 -29.59 16.04
N ASP A 111 16.16 -29.59 14.71
CA ASP A 111 17.34 -29.51 13.83
C ASP A 111 18.07 -28.16 13.97
N ALA A 112 17.31 -27.06 14.15
CA ALA A 112 17.83 -25.71 14.39
C ALA A 112 18.12 -25.41 15.85
N ASN A 113 17.93 -26.39 16.76
CA ASN A 113 18.01 -26.20 18.20
C ASN A 113 17.22 -24.97 18.67
N TYR A 114 16.02 -24.78 18.11
CA TYR A 114 15.12 -23.66 18.38
C TYR A 114 15.71 -22.25 18.18
N GLY A 115 16.77 -22.12 17.37
CA GLY A 115 17.46 -20.85 17.10
C GLY A 115 18.53 -20.48 18.13
N LYS A 116 18.96 -21.44 18.97
CA LYS A 116 19.92 -21.22 20.06
C LYS A 116 21.21 -20.53 19.57
N GLY A 117 21.55 -19.41 20.21
CA GLY A 117 22.79 -18.65 19.93
C GLY A 117 22.70 -17.67 18.75
N VAL A 118 21.56 -17.61 18.05
CA VAL A 118 21.27 -16.57 17.06
C VAL A 118 20.71 -15.34 17.77
N ILE A 119 21.06 -14.14 17.30
CA ILE A 119 20.62 -12.86 17.87
C ILE A 119 19.69 -12.15 16.88
N VAL A 120 18.45 -11.89 17.31
CA VAL A 120 17.47 -11.13 16.53
C VAL A 120 17.38 -9.71 17.08
N GLY A 121 17.80 -8.73 16.28
CA GLY A 121 17.59 -7.31 16.54
C GLY A 121 16.20 -6.88 16.11
N VAL A 122 15.42 -6.28 17.01
CA VAL A 122 14.07 -5.80 16.74
C VAL A 122 14.07 -4.28 16.84
N LEU A 123 13.73 -3.60 15.74
CA LEU A 123 13.62 -2.14 15.68
C LEU A 123 12.14 -1.76 15.70
N ASP A 124 11.66 -1.20 16.82
CA ASP A 124 10.22 -1.06 17.07
C ASP A 124 9.91 -0.01 18.16
N THR A 125 8.73 -0.08 18.81
CA THR A 125 8.25 0.85 19.86
C THR A 125 8.84 0.59 21.26
N GLY A 126 9.74 -0.39 21.39
CA GLY A 126 10.35 -0.80 22.66
C GLY A 126 9.92 -2.20 23.10
N ILE A 127 10.22 -2.56 24.35
CA ILE A 127 9.87 -3.88 24.91
C ILE A 127 9.34 -3.80 26.34
N SER A 128 8.45 -4.72 26.71
CA SER A 128 8.06 -5.00 28.10
C SER A 128 8.90 -6.12 28.69
N PRO A 129 10.08 -5.83 29.31
CA PRO A 129 11.09 -6.84 29.65
C PRO A 129 10.60 -7.87 30.68
N ASP A 130 9.70 -7.46 31.58
CA ASP A 130 9.16 -8.30 32.64
C ASP A 130 8.12 -9.32 32.14
N HIS A 131 7.72 -9.25 30.87
CA HIS A 131 6.73 -10.17 30.30
C HIS A 131 7.32 -11.61 30.23
N PRO A 132 6.58 -12.67 30.63
CA PRO A 132 7.09 -14.04 30.66
C PRO A 132 7.68 -14.57 29.34
N SER A 133 7.23 -14.04 28.20
CA SER A 133 7.80 -14.36 26.88
C SER A 133 9.28 -14.01 26.75
N PHE A 134 9.80 -13.14 27.61
CA PHE A 134 11.21 -12.73 27.64
C PHE A 134 11.96 -13.27 28.86
N SER A 135 11.43 -14.31 29.50
CA SER A 135 12.17 -15.06 30.50
C SER A 135 13.40 -15.72 29.88
N ASP A 136 14.50 -15.70 30.61
CA ASP A 136 15.76 -16.34 30.27
C ASP A 136 15.84 -17.81 30.71
N LYS A 137 14.74 -18.39 31.20
CA LYS A 137 14.69 -19.78 31.61
C LYS A 137 15.02 -20.70 30.42
N GLY A 138 16.13 -21.43 30.53
CA GLY A 138 16.61 -22.34 29.49
C GLY A 138 17.39 -21.66 28.36
N MET A 139 17.63 -20.34 28.46
CA MET A 139 18.49 -19.63 27.51
C MET A 139 19.96 -19.89 27.81
N PRO A 140 20.82 -20.08 26.78
CA PRO A 140 22.26 -20.01 26.97
C PRO A 140 22.69 -18.58 27.34
N PRO A 141 23.92 -18.38 27.85
CA PRO A 141 24.48 -17.02 27.95
C PRO A 141 24.58 -16.36 26.56
N PRO A 142 24.62 -15.01 26.49
CA PRO A 142 24.81 -14.29 25.23
C PRO A 142 26.06 -14.79 24.48
N PRO A 143 26.01 -14.92 23.14
CA PRO A 143 27.16 -15.36 22.35
C PRO A 143 28.35 -14.40 22.49
N ALA A 144 29.58 -14.91 22.48
CA ALA A 144 30.79 -14.09 22.64
C ALA A 144 30.97 -12.97 21.58
N LYS A 145 30.30 -13.09 20.43
CA LYS A 145 30.29 -12.05 19.38
C LYS A 145 29.43 -10.84 19.74
N TRP A 146 28.53 -10.96 20.72
CA TRP A 146 27.61 -9.90 21.13
C TRP A 146 28.39 -8.76 21.80
N LYS A 147 28.19 -7.55 21.30
CA LYS A 147 28.83 -6.32 21.80
C LYS A 147 27.84 -5.27 22.28
N GLY A 148 26.55 -5.53 22.10
CA GLY A 148 25.51 -4.59 22.49
C GLY A 148 25.38 -4.46 24.00
N LYS A 149 24.64 -3.42 24.38
CA LYS A 149 24.44 -3.01 25.76
C LYS A 149 22.95 -2.86 26.08
N CYS A 150 22.67 -2.75 27.37
CA CYS A 150 21.40 -2.25 27.86
C CYS A 150 21.61 -0.86 28.42
N GLU A 151 20.66 0.05 28.20
CA GLU A 151 20.76 1.40 28.75
C GLU A 151 20.96 1.36 30.27
N SER A 152 21.66 2.36 30.81
CA SER A 152 22.11 2.36 32.21
C SER A 152 20.95 2.25 33.20
N ASN A 153 19.83 2.91 32.92
CA ASN A 153 18.59 2.84 33.69
C ASN A 153 17.73 1.59 33.39
N PHE A 154 18.17 0.73 32.46
CA PHE A 154 17.49 -0.49 32.03
C PHE A 154 18.34 -1.75 32.25
N THR A 155 19.57 -1.61 32.74
CA THR A 155 20.56 -2.70 32.79
C THR A 155 20.06 -3.90 33.61
N THR A 156 19.34 -3.65 34.72
CA THR A 156 18.78 -4.70 35.58
C THR A 156 17.60 -5.46 34.97
N LYS A 157 17.10 -5.01 33.81
CA LYS A 157 15.96 -5.60 33.09
C LYS A 157 16.38 -6.51 31.94
N CYS A 158 17.64 -6.44 31.52
CA CYS A 158 18.20 -7.37 30.57
C CYS A 158 18.59 -8.70 31.25
N ASN A 159 18.57 -9.76 30.46
CA ASN A 159 18.84 -11.12 30.91
C ASN A 159 19.38 -11.94 29.73
N ASN A 160 19.50 -13.28 29.86
CA ASN A 160 20.02 -14.09 28.75
C ASN A 160 19.05 -14.22 27.57
N LYS A 161 17.78 -13.78 27.70
CA LYS A 161 16.82 -13.71 26.61
C LYS A 161 16.86 -12.37 25.90
N LEU A 162 16.62 -11.29 26.64
CA LEU A 162 16.76 -9.90 26.20
C LEU A 162 18.15 -9.41 26.57
N ILE A 163 19.09 -9.57 25.63
CA ILE A 163 20.53 -9.35 25.87
C ILE A 163 20.97 -7.91 25.59
N GLY A 164 20.10 -7.12 24.94
CA GLY A 164 20.32 -5.73 24.57
C GLY A 164 19.01 -4.95 24.56
N ALA A 165 19.03 -3.71 25.01
CA ALA A 165 17.89 -2.81 24.98
C ALA A 165 18.36 -1.37 24.92
N ARG A 166 18.10 -0.71 23.80
CA ARG A 166 18.56 0.66 23.48
C ARG A 166 17.39 1.51 23.02
N THR A 167 17.48 2.82 23.24
CA THR A 167 16.47 3.80 22.81
C THR A 167 17.15 4.90 21.99
N PHE A 168 16.51 5.30 20.89
CA PHE A 168 17.00 6.32 19.96
C PHE A 168 16.03 7.50 19.84
N VAL A 169 14.80 7.35 20.34
CA VAL A 169 13.85 8.43 20.49
C VAL A 169 14.17 9.27 21.73
N ASN A 170 13.64 10.50 21.82
CA ASN A 170 13.75 11.39 23.00
C ASN A 170 12.96 10.84 24.21
N SER A 171 13.33 9.65 24.67
CA SER A 171 12.81 8.98 25.85
C SER A 171 13.97 8.29 26.53
N ASP A 172 14.07 8.42 27.85
CA ASP A 172 15.15 7.80 28.61
C ASP A 172 15.08 6.27 28.63
N SER A 173 14.01 5.63 28.13
CA SER A 173 13.76 4.21 28.36
C SER A 173 13.33 3.42 27.11
N PRO A 174 13.89 2.21 26.91
CA PRO A 174 13.46 1.28 25.87
C PRO A 174 12.15 0.55 26.21
N ILE A 175 11.45 0.95 27.28
CA ILE A 175 10.12 0.43 27.63
C ILE A 175 9.12 0.71 26.51
N ASP A 176 8.31 -0.31 26.23
CA ASP A 176 7.21 -0.23 25.26
C ASP A 176 5.98 0.44 25.87
N GLY A 177 5.68 1.66 25.41
CA GLY A 177 4.44 2.37 25.77
C GLY A 177 3.27 2.06 24.83
N ASN A 178 3.52 1.43 23.68
CA ASN A 178 2.53 1.20 22.64
C ASN A 178 2.04 -0.26 22.63
N GLY A 179 2.95 -1.21 22.72
CA GLY A 179 2.70 -2.65 22.72
C GLY A 179 3.15 -3.36 21.43
N HIS A 180 3.29 -2.62 20.33
CA HIS A 180 3.68 -3.18 19.03
C HIS A 180 5.04 -3.91 19.10
N GLY A 181 6.07 -3.30 19.67
CA GLY A 181 7.41 -3.91 19.80
C GLY A 181 7.46 -5.13 20.71
N THR A 182 6.68 -5.14 21.79
CA THR A 182 6.50 -6.33 22.63
C THR A 182 5.84 -7.48 21.86
N HIS A 183 4.85 -7.16 21.02
CA HIS A 183 4.14 -8.13 20.19
C HIS A 183 5.05 -8.72 19.10
N THR A 184 5.77 -7.88 18.36
CA THR A 184 6.67 -8.30 17.28
C THR A 184 7.87 -9.10 17.82
N ALA A 185 8.51 -8.65 18.90
CA ALA A 185 9.63 -9.36 19.52
C ALA A 185 9.24 -10.75 20.04
N SER A 186 8.06 -10.85 20.68
CA SER A 186 7.56 -12.15 21.17
C SER A 186 7.09 -13.08 20.03
N THR A 187 6.65 -12.53 18.89
CA THR A 187 6.34 -13.32 17.69
C THR A 187 7.61 -13.90 17.06
N ALA A 188 8.69 -13.12 16.97
CA ALA A 188 9.95 -13.59 16.40
C ALA A 188 10.62 -14.65 17.29
N ALA A 189 10.76 -14.34 18.58
CA ALA A 189 11.56 -15.14 19.49
C ALA A 189 10.99 -15.20 20.91
N GLY A 190 9.68 -15.11 21.16
CA GLY A 190 9.13 -15.31 22.51
C GLY A 190 9.40 -16.72 23.06
N GLY A 191 9.73 -16.84 24.34
CA GLY A 191 9.79 -18.11 25.06
C GLY A 191 8.40 -18.73 25.28
N PHE A 192 8.37 -19.98 25.77
CA PHE A 192 7.12 -20.70 26.01
C PHE A 192 6.35 -20.14 27.21
N VAL A 193 5.15 -19.59 26.97
CA VAL A 193 4.26 -19.07 28.01
C VAL A 193 2.92 -19.82 27.99
N LYS A 194 2.69 -20.64 29.02
CA LYS A 194 1.47 -21.45 29.14
C LYS A 194 0.25 -20.58 29.47
N GLY A 195 -0.92 -21.00 29.01
CA GLY A 195 -2.19 -20.36 29.35
C GLY A 195 -2.40 -19.00 28.70
N ALA A 196 -1.65 -18.68 27.65
CA ALA A 196 -1.82 -17.47 26.86
C ALA A 196 -3.21 -17.45 26.22
N ASN A 197 -3.93 -16.32 26.38
CA ASN A 197 -5.28 -16.13 25.84
C ASN A 197 -5.65 -14.64 25.87
N VAL A 198 -6.64 -14.27 25.07
CA VAL A 198 -7.30 -12.96 25.10
C VAL A 198 -8.79 -13.23 25.34
N TYR A 199 -9.38 -12.76 26.44
CA TYR A 199 -10.76 -13.10 26.82
C TYR A 199 -11.07 -14.61 26.82
N GLY A 200 -10.08 -15.49 27.07
CA GLY A 200 -10.24 -16.94 26.97
C GLY A 200 -10.18 -17.51 25.55
N ASN A 201 -10.17 -16.66 24.52
CA ASN A 201 -9.91 -17.05 23.13
C ASN A 201 -8.42 -17.30 22.88
N ALA A 202 -8.16 -18.09 21.83
CA ALA A 202 -6.84 -18.54 21.38
C ALA A 202 -6.00 -19.16 22.51
N LYS A 203 -6.67 -19.82 23.46
CA LYS A 203 -6.06 -20.40 24.66
C LYS A 203 -5.03 -21.46 24.28
N GLY A 204 -3.78 -21.27 24.69
CA GLY A 204 -2.70 -22.21 24.40
C GLY A 204 -1.38 -21.82 25.06
N THR A 205 -0.27 -22.26 24.48
CA THR A 205 1.08 -21.87 24.90
C THR A 205 1.67 -20.84 23.94
N ALA A 206 1.77 -19.57 24.30
CA ALA A 206 2.43 -18.60 23.40
C ALA A 206 3.92 -18.94 23.25
N VAL A 207 4.42 -18.85 22.03
CA VAL A 207 5.85 -19.02 21.72
C VAL A 207 6.16 -18.35 20.38
N GLY A 208 7.34 -17.74 20.27
CA GLY A 208 7.83 -17.23 19.00
C GLY A 208 8.35 -18.34 18.09
N ILE A 209 8.71 -17.96 16.87
CA ILE A 209 9.21 -18.91 15.86
C ILE A 209 10.60 -19.44 16.21
N ALA A 210 11.48 -18.63 16.81
CA ALA A 210 12.80 -19.04 17.28
C ALA A 210 12.93 -18.87 18.82
N PRO A 211 12.32 -19.74 19.64
CA PRO A 211 12.17 -19.48 21.07
C PRO A 211 13.48 -19.46 21.87
N LEU A 212 14.56 -20.05 21.37
CA LEU A 212 15.88 -20.02 22.01
C LEU A 212 16.86 -19.03 21.36
N ALA A 213 16.42 -18.21 20.39
CA ALA A 213 17.20 -17.08 19.90
C ALA A 213 17.23 -15.94 20.93
N HIS A 214 18.31 -15.17 20.98
CA HIS A 214 18.39 -13.97 21.80
C HIS A 214 17.69 -12.79 21.13
N LEU A 215 17.23 -11.84 21.93
CA LEU A 215 16.60 -10.60 21.48
C LEU A 215 17.46 -9.40 21.86
N ALA A 216 17.59 -8.47 20.92
CA ALA A 216 18.10 -7.12 21.18
C ALA A 216 17.05 -6.10 20.71
N MET A 217 16.55 -5.29 21.63
CA MET A 217 15.53 -4.28 21.33
C MET A 217 16.17 -2.92 21.02
N TYR A 218 15.76 -2.31 19.92
CA TYR A 218 16.14 -0.97 19.52
C TYR A 218 14.87 -0.14 19.36
N LYS A 219 14.57 0.70 20.34
CA LYS A 219 13.38 1.56 20.31
C LYS A 219 13.62 2.76 19.40
N VAL A 220 12.87 2.83 18.31
CA VAL A 220 12.98 3.86 17.25
C VAL A 220 11.65 4.54 16.94
N CYS A 221 10.57 4.07 17.56
CA CYS A 221 9.23 4.60 17.38
C CYS A 221 8.64 5.11 18.70
N ASP A 222 7.93 6.22 18.64
CA ASP A 222 7.14 6.79 19.73
C ASP A 222 5.72 7.15 19.26
N SER A 223 5.01 8.00 20.01
CA SER A 223 3.65 8.44 19.66
C SER A 223 3.56 9.23 18.35
N PHE A 224 4.65 9.83 17.88
CA PHE A 224 4.73 10.60 16.64
C PHE A 224 5.14 9.75 15.42
N GLY A 225 5.44 8.47 15.65
CA GLY A 225 5.89 7.53 14.62
C GLY A 225 7.35 7.15 14.79
N CYS A 226 8.00 6.74 13.69
CA CYS A 226 9.38 6.31 13.68
C CYS A 226 10.18 7.26 12.78
N SER A 227 11.18 7.97 13.33
CA SER A 227 11.96 8.91 12.54
C SER A 227 13.03 8.19 11.71
N ASP A 228 13.25 8.65 10.48
CA ASP A 228 14.26 8.09 9.56
C ASP A 228 15.68 8.10 10.18
N SER A 229 16.00 9.13 10.98
CA SER A 229 17.30 9.26 11.67
C SER A 229 17.47 8.21 12.77
N ASP A 230 16.44 7.98 13.57
CA ASP A 230 16.51 7.06 14.71
C ASP A 230 16.56 5.61 14.22
N VAL A 231 15.79 5.30 13.16
CA VAL A 231 15.85 4.00 12.49
C VAL A 231 17.25 3.74 11.95
N LEU A 232 17.85 4.69 11.24
CA LEU A 232 19.19 4.51 10.68
C LEU A 232 20.26 4.36 11.78
N ALA A 233 20.19 5.17 12.85
CA ALA A 233 21.09 5.08 14.00
C ALA A 233 20.97 3.73 14.73
N ALA A 234 19.75 3.22 14.87
CA ALA A 234 19.50 1.91 15.45
C ALA A 234 20.00 0.76 14.57
N MET A 235 19.85 0.86 13.24
CA MET A 235 20.41 -0.12 12.32
C MET A 235 21.94 -0.14 12.42
N ASP A 236 22.59 1.01 12.45
CA ASP A 236 24.04 1.11 12.62
C ASP A 236 24.50 0.47 13.94
N ALA A 237 23.85 0.84 15.04
CA ALA A 237 24.04 0.22 16.34
C ALA A 237 23.86 -1.30 16.32
N ALA A 238 22.81 -1.81 15.70
CA ALA A 238 22.53 -3.24 15.62
C ALA A 238 23.60 -4.00 14.81
N ILE A 239 24.14 -3.39 13.75
CA ILE A 239 25.27 -3.96 13.00
C ILE A 239 26.51 -4.10 13.90
N ASP A 240 26.85 -3.05 14.64
CA ASP A 240 28.04 -3.03 15.50
C ASP A 240 27.91 -3.93 16.73
N ASP A 241 26.70 -4.00 17.29
CA ASP A 241 26.36 -4.89 18.41
C ASP A 241 26.44 -6.37 18.01
N GLY A 242 26.38 -6.67 16.71
CA GLY A 242 26.63 -8.01 16.15
C GLY A 242 25.38 -8.90 16.06
N VAL A 243 24.21 -8.31 15.75
CA VAL A 243 22.98 -9.08 15.50
C VAL A 243 23.13 -9.97 14.26
N ASP A 244 22.39 -11.07 14.19
CA ASP A 244 22.39 -11.98 13.02
C ASP A 244 21.27 -11.66 12.03
N ILE A 245 20.11 -11.25 12.56
CA ILE A 245 18.89 -10.94 11.82
C ILE A 245 18.33 -9.63 12.37
N MET A 246 17.84 -8.74 11.50
CA MET A 246 17.07 -7.56 11.88
C MET A 246 15.61 -7.71 11.46
N SER A 247 14.69 -7.47 12.39
CA SER A 247 13.25 -7.45 12.17
C SER A 247 12.75 -6.01 12.26
N LEU A 248 12.30 -5.46 11.13
CA LEU A 248 11.76 -4.10 11.02
C LEU A 248 10.28 -4.20 10.62
N SER A 249 9.39 -4.05 11.59
CA SER A 249 7.94 -4.00 11.36
C SER A 249 7.47 -2.57 11.15
N LEU A 250 8.20 -1.85 10.32
CA LEU A 250 8.02 -0.44 10.01
C LEU A 250 8.32 -0.18 8.53
N GLY A 251 7.78 0.92 8.03
CA GLY A 251 7.96 1.35 6.65
C GLY A 251 7.33 2.72 6.48
N GLY A 252 7.86 3.50 5.56
CA GLY A 252 7.34 4.82 5.23
C GLY A 252 6.72 4.84 3.83
N ASN A 253 6.55 6.07 3.33
CA ASN A 253 6.20 6.28 1.92
C ASN A 253 7.24 5.64 1.00
N ARG A 254 6.79 5.25 -0.19
CA ARG A 254 7.61 4.62 -1.23
C ARG A 254 8.68 5.61 -1.69
N LYS A 255 9.95 5.22 -1.62
CA LYS A 255 11.13 6.02 -2.00
C LYS A 255 12.06 5.21 -2.90
N LEU A 256 12.87 5.91 -3.72
CA LEU A 256 13.97 5.27 -4.44
C LEU A 256 15.08 4.84 -3.47
N PHE A 257 15.86 3.82 -3.81
CA PHE A 257 16.81 3.21 -2.86
C PHE A 257 17.85 4.18 -2.29
N TYR A 258 18.27 5.19 -3.07
CA TYR A 258 19.26 6.18 -2.63
C TYR A 258 18.69 7.29 -1.74
N GLU A 259 17.37 7.36 -1.60
CA GLU A 259 16.61 8.28 -0.72
C GLU A 259 15.98 7.55 0.48
N ASP A 260 16.07 6.22 0.50
CA ASP A 260 15.49 5.36 1.53
C ASP A 260 16.54 4.96 2.58
N PRO A 261 16.46 5.49 3.83
CA PRO A 261 17.39 5.16 4.90
C PRO A 261 17.34 3.68 5.32
N ILE A 262 16.18 3.02 5.23
CA ILE A 262 16.04 1.60 5.53
C ILE A 262 16.78 0.79 4.46
N ALA A 263 16.66 1.17 3.18
CA ALA A 263 17.42 0.53 2.11
C ALA A 263 18.94 0.69 2.31
N LEU A 264 19.41 1.88 2.72
CA LEU A 264 20.81 2.15 3.06
C LEU A 264 21.31 1.33 4.25
N GLY A 265 20.57 1.34 5.35
CA GLY A 265 20.90 0.55 6.54
C GLY A 265 20.92 -0.95 6.23
N ALA A 266 19.94 -1.44 5.48
CA ALA A 266 19.85 -2.84 5.09
C ALA A 266 20.97 -3.26 4.13
N TYR A 267 21.43 -2.35 3.26
CA TYR A 267 22.59 -2.59 2.40
C TYR A 267 23.85 -2.80 3.26
N SER A 268 24.04 -1.94 4.26
CA SER A 268 25.17 -2.00 5.21
C SER A 268 25.11 -3.26 6.08
N ALA A 269 23.93 -3.65 6.55
CA ALA A 269 23.70 -4.88 7.30
C ALA A 269 24.02 -6.13 6.43
N THR A 270 23.56 -6.13 5.19
CA THR A 270 23.82 -7.23 4.23
C THR A 270 25.32 -7.41 3.97
N LYS A 271 26.08 -6.31 3.91
CA LYS A 271 27.55 -6.35 3.78
C LYS A 271 28.22 -7.12 4.91
N ARG A 272 27.64 -7.07 6.11
CA ARG A 272 28.12 -7.76 7.32
C ARG A 272 27.48 -9.14 7.50
N GLY A 273 26.71 -9.62 6.52
CA GLY A 273 26.08 -10.93 6.55
C GLY A 273 24.80 -11.00 7.39
N ILE A 274 24.19 -9.86 7.70
CA ILE A 274 22.96 -9.73 8.48
C ILE A 274 21.78 -9.66 7.52
N LEU A 275 20.77 -10.52 7.70
CA LEU A 275 19.53 -10.44 6.94
C LEU A 275 18.61 -9.41 7.57
N VAL A 276 18.04 -8.52 6.76
CA VAL A 276 17.00 -7.58 7.18
C VAL A 276 15.66 -8.04 6.62
N SER A 277 14.71 -8.29 7.51
CA SER A 277 13.31 -8.59 7.18
C SER A 277 12.47 -7.34 7.45
N CYS A 278 11.66 -6.95 6.48
CA CYS A 278 10.75 -5.82 6.61
C CYS A 278 9.32 -6.20 6.22
N SER A 279 8.34 -5.58 6.89
CA SER A 279 6.94 -5.62 6.48
C SER A 279 6.73 -4.94 5.12
N SER A 280 5.81 -5.43 4.29
CA SER A 280 5.52 -4.82 2.99
C SER A 280 4.64 -3.57 3.06
N GLY A 281 3.99 -3.30 4.19
CA GLY A 281 3.01 -2.21 4.35
C GLY A 281 1.58 -2.71 4.53
N ASN A 282 0.67 -1.83 4.94
CA ASN A 282 -0.74 -2.14 5.22
C ASN A 282 -1.72 -1.32 4.35
N GLU A 283 -1.27 -0.88 3.17
CA GLU A 283 -1.99 0.00 2.23
C GLU A 283 -2.56 -0.77 1.01
N GLY A 284 -2.67 -2.10 1.10
CA GLY A 284 -3.37 -2.90 0.10
C GLY A 284 -4.89 -2.60 0.06
N PRO A 285 -5.65 -3.18 -0.90
CA PRO A 285 -5.26 -4.29 -1.79
C PRO A 285 -4.77 -3.85 -3.18
N TYR A 286 -4.67 -2.53 -3.45
CA TYR A 286 -4.31 -2.04 -4.78
C TYR A 286 -2.85 -2.32 -5.16
N GLU A 287 -2.57 -2.40 -6.45
CA GLU A 287 -1.22 -2.63 -6.98
C GLU A 287 -0.26 -1.49 -6.64
N SER A 288 1.02 -1.83 -6.60
CA SER A 288 2.13 -0.90 -6.33
C SER A 288 2.03 -0.17 -4.99
N THR A 289 1.37 -0.76 -4.00
CA THR A 289 1.13 -0.15 -2.68
C THR A 289 2.26 -0.34 -1.68
N LEU A 290 3.12 -1.35 -1.89
CA LEU A 290 4.14 -1.76 -0.93
C LEU A 290 5.31 -0.78 -0.79
N SER A 291 6.04 -0.91 0.32
CA SER A 291 7.31 -0.24 0.61
C SER A 291 8.42 -1.28 0.90
N ASN A 292 9.59 -0.82 1.38
CA ASN A 292 10.74 -1.69 1.69
C ASN A 292 11.19 -2.52 0.48
N GLU A 293 11.38 -1.86 -0.67
CA GLU A 293 11.48 -2.51 -1.98
C GLU A 293 12.88 -3.04 -2.32
N ALA A 294 13.90 -2.73 -1.52
CA ALA A 294 15.29 -3.04 -1.85
C ALA A 294 15.51 -4.57 -2.05
N PRO A 295 16.29 -5.01 -3.05
CA PRO A 295 16.48 -6.44 -3.32
C PRO A 295 17.19 -7.19 -2.18
N TRP A 296 18.00 -6.49 -1.39
CA TRP A 296 18.69 -7.05 -0.23
C TRP A 296 17.83 -7.14 1.04
N ILE A 297 16.60 -6.62 1.02
CA ILE A 297 15.61 -6.76 2.11
C ILE A 297 14.68 -7.94 1.81
N LEU A 298 14.38 -8.78 2.80
CA LEU A 298 13.28 -9.75 2.73
C LEU A 298 11.95 -9.02 3.04
N THR A 299 11.14 -8.75 2.01
CA THR A 299 9.89 -7.99 2.15
C THR A 299 8.70 -8.93 2.28
N VAL A 300 7.92 -8.77 3.34
CA VAL A 300 6.94 -9.76 3.79
C VAL A 300 5.51 -9.23 3.77
N GLY A 301 4.64 -9.86 2.97
CA GLY A 301 3.20 -9.63 2.99
C GLY A 301 2.47 -10.47 4.05
N ALA A 302 1.18 -10.21 4.27
CA ALA A 302 0.38 -10.80 5.34
C ALA A 302 -0.71 -11.73 4.80
N SER A 303 -0.85 -12.89 5.45
CA SER A 303 -1.93 -13.83 5.18
C SER A 303 -2.57 -14.36 6.46
N SER A 304 -3.75 -14.96 6.29
CA SER A 304 -4.51 -15.62 7.36
C SER A 304 -3.88 -16.93 7.84
N THR A 305 -4.38 -17.38 8.98
CA THR A 305 -4.15 -18.73 9.53
C THR A 305 -5.48 -19.50 9.51
N ASP A 306 -5.43 -20.79 9.77
CA ASP A 306 -6.61 -21.66 9.93
C ASP A 306 -7.36 -21.46 11.25
N ARG A 307 -6.97 -20.48 12.07
CA ARG A 307 -7.69 -20.07 13.28
C ARG A 307 -8.61 -18.89 13.00
N LYS A 308 -9.87 -19.02 13.41
CA LYS A 308 -10.88 -17.95 13.46
C LYS A 308 -11.36 -17.74 14.89
N LEU A 309 -11.63 -16.49 15.27
CA LEU A 309 -12.34 -16.19 16.51
C LEU A 309 -13.80 -15.88 16.20
N LYS A 310 -14.58 -16.94 16.02
CA LYS A 310 -15.92 -16.85 15.45
C LYS A 310 -16.89 -16.14 16.40
N ALA A 311 -17.55 -15.14 15.84
CA ALA A 311 -18.73 -14.50 16.39
C ALA A 311 -19.79 -14.43 15.29
N THR A 312 -21.08 -14.34 15.64
CA THR A 312 -22.15 -14.26 14.65
C THR A 312 -23.21 -13.25 15.06
N VAL A 313 -23.72 -12.49 14.10
CA VAL A 313 -24.96 -11.71 14.27
C VAL A 313 -26.13 -12.59 13.88
N LYS A 314 -27.13 -12.72 14.75
CA LYS A 314 -28.43 -13.28 14.40
C LYS A 314 -29.46 -12.16 14.39
N LEU A 315 -30.05 -11.91 13.23
CA LEU A 315 -31.07 -10.88 13.02
C LEU A 315 -32.48 -11.40 13.40
N GLY A 316 -33.42 -10.49 13.65
CA GLY A 316 -34.81 -10.84 13.98
C GLY A 316 -35.52 -11.63 12.87
N ASN A 317 -35.12 -11.45 11.61
CA ASN A 317 -35.57 -12.24 10.46
C ASN A 317 -34.95 -13.66 10.39
N LYS A 318 -34.27 -14.10 11.46
CA LYS A 318 -33.58 -15.40 11.62
C LYS A 318 -32.32 -15.59 10.79
N LYS A 319 -31.89 -14.60 10.00
CA LYS A 319 -30.63 -14.68 9.26
C LYS A 319 -29.43 -14.64 10.20
N ILE A 320 -28.40 -15.41 9.87
CA ILE A 320 -27.19 -15.53 10.68
C ILE A 320 -26.01 -15.15 9.80
N LEU A 321 -25.26 -14.14 10.25
CA LEU A 321 -24.09 -13.59 9.55
C LEU A 321 -22.85 -13.86 10.39
N GLU A 322 -21.79 -14.34 9.74
CA GLU A 322 -20.55 -14.73 10.41
C GLU A 322 -19.55 -13.57 10.43
N GLY A 323 -19.07 -13.25 11.62
CA GLY A 323 -17.97 -12.31 11.84
C GLY A 323 -16.86 -12.90 12.71
N GLU A 324 -15.91 -12.04 13.08
CA GLU A 324 -14.86 -12.40 14.04
C GLU A 324 -14.74 -11.37 15.16
N SER A 325 -14.29 -11.83 16.32
CA SER A 325 -14.05 -10.99 17.50
C SER A 325 -13.18 -11.71 18.52
N ALA A 326 -12.19 -11.01 19.08
CA ALA A 326 -11.47 -11.54 20.24
C ALA A 326 -12.23 -11.32 21.55
N PHE A 327 -13.22 -10.44 21.57
CA PHE A 327 -14.07 -10.25 22.75
C PHE A 327 -14.84 -11.55 23.06
N HIS A 328 -14.93 -11.87 24.35
CA HIS A 328 -15.77 -12.97 24.82
C HIS A 328 -16.39 -12.59 26.16
N PRO A 329 -17.73 -12.47 26.25
CA PRO A 329 -18.40 -12.13 27.50
C PRO A 329 -18.37 -13.30 28.50
N LYS A 330 -18.49 -12.99 29.79
CA LYS A 330 -18.74 -14.00 30.82
C LYS A 330 -20.24 -14.35 30.83
N GLY A 331 -20.59 -15.52 30.30
CA GLY A 331 -21.98 -16.01 30.23
C GLY A 331 -22.59 -15.92 28.84
N HIS A 332 -23.73 -16.58 28.64
CA HIS A 332 -24.46 -16.55 27.36
C HIS A 332 -25.49 -15.43 27.36
N ASN A 333 -25.39 -14.50 26.40
CA ASN A 333 -26.43 -13.50 26.16
C ASN A 333 -27.35 -13.97 25.03
N SER A 334 -28.57 -14.36 25.37
CA SER A 334 -29.61 -14.79 24.41
C SER A 334 -30.52 -13.65 23.96
N THR A 335 -30.35 -12.46 24.53
CA THR A 335 -31.27 -11.32 24.35
C THR A 335 -31.05 -10.64 23.00
N PHE A 336 -32.16 -10.30 22.34
CA PHE A 336 -32.16 -9.44 21.15
C PHE A 336 -32.24 -7.98 21.57
N PHE A 337 -31.48 -7.14 20.89
CA PHE A 337 -31.47 -5.69 21.09
C PHE A 337 -31.82 -4.98 19.79
N PRO A 338 -32.47 -3.81 19.85
CA PRO A 338 -32.70 -2.99 18.66
C PRO A 338 -31.39 -2.60 17.99
N LEU A 339 -31.40 -2.54 16.66
CA LEU A 339 -30.29 -2.01 15.86
C LEU A 339 -30.41 -0.49 15.71
N TYR A 340 -29.27 0.19 15.65
CA TYR A 340 -29.17 1.61 15.34
C TYR A 340 -28.15 1.83 14.22
N ASP A 341 -28.57 2.59 13.21
CA ASP A 341 -27.77 2.95 12.04
C ASP A 341 -27.46 4.45 12.15
N PRO A 342 -26.23 4.82 12.52
CA PRO A 342 -25.84 6.21 12.66
C PRO A 342 -25.80 6.95 11.32
N SER A 343 -25.73 6.25 10.18
CA SER A 343 -25.70 6.87 8.84
C SER A 343 -26.99 7.59 8.47
N ARG A 344 -28.09 7.35 9.20
CA ARG A 344 -29.35 8.07 9.05
C ARG A 344 -29.28 9.51 9.58
N ASN A 345 -28.25 9.87 10.34
CA ASN A 345 -28.04 11.24 10.78
C ASN A 345 -27.37 12.07 9.68
N GLU A 346 -28.19 12.73 8.86
CA GLU A 346 -27.73 13.56 7.72
C GLU A 346 -26.90 14.79 8.11
N THR A 347 -26.83 15.13 9.41
CA THR A 347 -26.13 16.34 9.88
C THR A 347 -24.64 16.12 10.17
N ASP A 348 -24.21 14.87 10.34
CA ASP A 348 -22.82 14.51 10.66
C ASP A 348 -22.35 13.31 9.83
N PHE A 349 -21.51 13.55 8.83
CA PHE A 349 -20.96 12.53 7.93
C PHE A 349 -20.00 11.55 8.64
N ASP A 350 -19.48 11.89 9.82
CA ASP A 350 -18.59 11.02 10.60
C ASP A 350 -19.36 10.04 11.51
N SER A 351 -20.66 10.25 11.68
CA SER A 351 -21.54 9.39 12.49
C SER A 351 -21.52 7.93 12.02
N LEU A 352 -21.51 7.69 10.70
CA LEU A 352 -21.39 6.36 10.08
C LEU A 352 -20.19 5.56 10.62
N TYR A 353 -19.10 6.26 10.94
CA TYR A 353 -17.87 5.64 11.44
C TYR A 353 -17.88 5.42 12.95
N CYS A 354 -18.88 5.90 13.69
CA CYS A 354 -18.93 5.80 15.16
C CYS A 354 -17.69 6.39 15.85
N GLY A 355 -17.22 7.54 15.37
CA GLY A 355 -16.11 8.27 15.97
C GLY A 355 -16.41 8.77 17.39
N PRO A 356 -15.38 9.04 18.21
CA PRO A 356 -15.56 9.70 19.50
C PRO A 356 -16.28 11.05 19.33
N GLY A 357 -17.38 11.25 20.05
CA GLY A 357 -18.17 12.48 20.03
C GLY A 357 -19.22 12.58 18.92
N THR A 358 -19.33 11.61 18.01
CA THR A 358 -20.32 11.65 16.90
C THR A 358 -21.66 10.97 17.23
N LEU A 359 -21.78 10.40 18.44
CA LEU A 359 -22.87 9.53 18.86
C LEU A 359 -23.65 10.17 20.04
N SER A 360 -24.99 10.21 19.94
CA SER A 360 -25.87 10.77 20.98
C SER A 360 -26.37 9.69 21.95
N GLU A 361 -26.22 9.92 23.27
CA GLU A 361 -26.69 8.98 24.30
C GLU A 361 -28.20 8.70 24.20
N THR A 362 -29.01 9.72 23.92
CA THR A 362 -30.47 9.60 23.89
C THR A 362 -30.95 8.64 22.79
N GLU A 363 -30.19 8.49 21.72
CA GLU A 363 -30.57 7.68 20.56
C GLU A 363 -30.04 6.25 20.63
N ILE A 364 -28.89 6.03 21.29
CA ILE A 364 -28.12 4.77 21.22
C ILE A 364 -28.30 3.89 22.45
N LYS A 365 -28.69 4.48 23.59
CA LYS A 365 -28.85 3.76 24.86
C LYS A 365 -29.67 2.48 24.70
N GLY A 366 -29.07 1.33 25.04
CA GLY A 366 -29.73 0.02 24.96
C GLY A 366 -29.77 -0.63 23.57
N LYS A 367 -29.07 -0.08 22.57
CA LYS A 367 -29.06 -0.56 21.17
C LYS A 367 -27.72 -1.12 20.74
N ILE A 368 -27.73 -1.93 19.68
CA ILE A 368 -26.54 -2.38 18.96
C ILE A 368 -26.30 -1.42 17.79
N VAL A 369 -25.12 -0.80 17.72
CA VAL A 369 -24.80 0.19 16.67
C VAL A 369 -24.10 -0.49 15.50
N VAL A 370 -24.52 -0.18 14.27
CA VAL A 370 -23.91 -0.68 13.02
C VAL A 370 -22.96 0.38 12.48
N CYS A 371 -21.66 0.13 12.58
CA CYS A 371 -20.60 1.09 12.23
C CYS A 371 -19.84 0.64 10.97
N SER A 372 -19.44 1.59 10.13
CA SER A 372 -18.52 1.32 9.03
C SER A 372 -17.06 1.37 9.48
N ALA A 373 -16.22 0.52 8.90
CA ALA A 373 -14.77 0.66 8.96
C ALA A 373 -14.32 1.97 8.29
N GLY A 374 -13.17 2.52 8.71
CA GLY A 374 -12.63 3.78 8.18
C GLY A 374 -12.88 4.99 9.09
N GLY A 375 -12.86 6.20 8.51
CA GLY A 375 -13.07 7.46 9.24
C GLY A 375 -11.88 7.92 10.10
N GLY A 376 -10.70 7.30 9.98
CA GLY A 376 -9.52 7.67 10.76
C GLY A 376 -9.52 7.21 12.23
N TYR A 377 -10.57 6.53 12.68
CA TYR A 377 -10.70 6.02 14.05
C TYR A 377 -10.31 4.53 14.14
N SER A 378 -9.62 4.13 15.22
CA SER A 378 -9.33 2.71 15.43
C SER A 378 -10.61 1.93 15.74
N ARG A 379 -10.62 0.63 15.40
CA ARG A 379 -11.81 -0.24 15.63
C ARG A 379 -12.16 -0.37 17.11
N ILE A 380 -11.17 -0.22 17.99
CA ILE A 380 -11.37 -0.23 19.44
C ILE A 380 -11.97 1.10 19.91
N ASP A 381 -11.50 2.24 19.40
CA ASP A 381 -12.03 3.56 19.76
C ASP A 381 -13.48 3.73 19.34
N LYS A 382 -13.87 3.19 18.17
CA LYS A 382 -15.29 3.11 17.75
C LYS A 382 -16.14 2.37 18.78
N GLY A 383 -15.62 1.25 19.28
CA GLY A 383 -16.28 0.52 20.36
C GLY A 383 -16.37 1.36 21.63
N GLN A 384 -15.29 2.05 22.01
CA GLN A 384 -15.30 2.92 23.19
C GLN A 384 -16.34 4.04 23.07
N ALA A 385 -16.44 4.70 21.91
CA ALA A 385 -17.46 5.71 21.64
C ALA A 385 -18.89 5.15 21.75
N VAL A 386 -19.16 3.98 21.18
CA VAL A 386 -20.46 3.30 21.30
C VAL A 386 -20.79 2.96 22.76
N LYS A 387 -19.80 2.50 23.52
CA LYS A 387 -19.95 2.19 24.95
C LYS A 387 -20.25 3.43 25.77
N ASP A 388 -19.53 4.52 25.52
CA ASP A 388 -19.69 5.80 26.23
C ASP A 388 -21.06 6.43 25.95
N ALA A 389 -21.61 6.24 24.74
CA ALA A 389 -22.98 6.62 24.38
C ALA A 389 -24.08 5.67 24.92
N GLY A 390 -23.73 4.67 25.74
CA GLY A 390 -24.68 3.73 26.35
C GLY A 390 -25.14 2.58 25.45
N GLY A 391 -24.46 2.34 24.33
CA GLY A 391 -24.71 1.21 23.44
C GLY A 391 -24.36 -0.13 24.10
N VAL A 392 -25.13 -1.18 23.78
CA VAL A 392 -24.96 -2.53 24.35
C VAL A 392 -24.20 -3.50 23.44
N GLY A 393 -23.99 -3.11 22.19
CA GLY A 393 -23.28 -3.88 21.19
C GLY A 393 -22.81 -3.03 20.01
N MET A 394 -21.84 -3.52 19.24
CA MET A 394 -21.39 -2.88 18.00
C MET A 394 -21.19 -3.94 16.91
N ILE A 395 -21.67 -3.67 15.71
CA ILE A 395 -21.39 -4.45 14.51
C ILE A 395 -20.55 -3.56 13.60
N ILE A 396 -19.30 -3.93 13.35
CA ILE A 396 -18.44 -3.20 12.41
C ILE A 396 -18.37 -3.97 11.10
N PHE A 397 -18.63 -3.29 9.97
CA PHE A 397 -18.51 -3.89 8.65
C PHE A 397 -17.41 -3.23 7.83
N ASN A 398 -16.77 -4.04 7.00
CA ASN A 398 -15.69 -3.65 6.09
C ASN A 398 -16.10 -2.58 5.06
N THR A 399 -15.10 -1.95 4.45
CA THR A 399 -15.29 -1.26 3.17
C THR A 399 -15.38 -2.28 2.03
N ALA A 400 -15.85 -1.88 0.84
CA ALA A 400 -15.95 -2.78 -0.30
C ALA A 400 -14.60 -3.42 -0.68
N ASP A 401 -13.51 -2.65 -0.56
CA ASP A 401 -12.14 -3.09 -0.92
C ASP A 401 -11.57 -4.12 0.06
N ASP A 402 -12.02 -4.13 1.32
CA ASP A 402 -11.56 -5.09 2.32
C ASP A 402 -12.02 -6.53 2.07
N GLY A 403 -13.03 -6.69 1.20
CA GLY A 403 -13.58 -7.98 0.81
C GLY A 403 -13.99 -8.84 2.01
N PHE A 404 -13.48 -10.08 2.04
CA PHE A 404 -13.77 -11.10 3.04
C PHE A 404 -12.79 -11.11 4.23
N THR A 405 -11.88 -10.12 4.34
CA THR A 405 -10.92 -10.03 5.44
C THR A 405 -11.63 -9.65 6.75
N LYS A 406 -11.58 -10.49 7.79
CA LYS A 406 -12.23 -10.22 9.09
C LYS A 406 -11.20 -10.03 10.20
N PHE A 407 -11.40 -8.99 11.00
CA PHE A 407 -10.53 -8.69 12.14
C PHE A 407 -11.11 -9.25 13.45
N SER A 408 -10.25 -9.83 14.28
CA SER A 408 -10.60 -10.36 15.60
C SER A 408 -10.16 -9.40 16.70
N ASP A 409 -10.62 -8.15 16.67
CA ASP A 409 -10.17 -7.16 17.66
C ASP A 409 -10.74 -7.44 19.07
N PRO A 410 -9.98 -7.13 20.14
CA PRO A 410 -10.43 -7.27 21.53
C PRO A 410 -11.29 -6.07 21.96
N HIS A 411 -12.51 -5.95 21.42
CA HIS A 411 -13.39 -4.82 21.70
C HIS A 411 -13.72 -4.62 23.19
N VAL A 412 -14.02 -3.37 23.58
CA VAL A 412 -14.36 -2.99 24.98
C VAL A 412 -15.80 -3.28 25.40
N LEU A 413 -16.62 -3.75 24.45
CA LEU A 413 -18.03 -4.14 24.57
C LEU A 413 -18.32 -5.31 23.60
N PRO A 414 -19.49 -5.97 23.67
CA PRO A 414 -19.89 -6.99 22.70
C PRO A 414 -19.86 -6.47 21.27
N ALA A 415 -18.86 -6.87 20.49
CA ALA A 415 -18.74 -6.45 19.11
C ALA A 415 -18.10 -7.52 18.24
N LEU A 416 -18.35 -7.44 16.93
CA LEU A 416 -17.74 -8.31 15.93
C LEU A 416 -17.56 -7.58 14.60
N HIS A 417 -16.58 -8.06 13.83
CA HIS A 417 -16.27 -7.56 12.50
C HIS A 417 -16.83 -8.48 11.42
N ILE A 418 -17.58 -7.92 10.47
CA ILE A 418 -18.21 -8.64 9.35
C ILE A 418 -17.78 -8.07 7.98
N THR A 419 -18.10 -8.80 6.91
CA THR A 419 -17.78 -8.35 5.54
C THR A 419 -18.66 -7.17 5.12
N TYR A 420 -18.23 -6.45 4.08
CA TYR A 420 -19.03 -5.36 3.50
C TYR A 420 -20.39 -5.86 3.01
N LYS A 421 -20.40 -7.02 2.34
CA LYS A 421 -21.62 -7.67 1.85
C LYS A 421 -22.61 -7.95 2.99
N ASP A 422 -22.12 -8.52 4.08
CA ASP A 422 -22.96 -8.81 5.26
C ASP A 422 -23.44 -7.51 5.93
N GLY A 423 -22.61 -6.46 5.96
CA GLY A 423 -22.97 -5.14 6.46
C GLY A 423 -24.12 -4.51 5.68
N MET A 424 -24.01 -4.48 4.35
CA MET A 424 -25.07 -3.97 3.47
C MET A 424 -26.38 -4.74 3.64
N GLU A 425 -26.29 -6.03 3.90
CA GLU A 425 -27.45 -6.87 4.15
C GLU A 425 -28.14 -6.56 5.48
N ILE A 426 -27.38 -6.19 6.52
CA ILE A 426 -27.94 -5.70 7.79
C ILE A 426 -28.62 -4.36 7.57
N LEU A 427 -28.02 -3.44 6.81
CA LEU A 427 -28.62 -2.14 6.51
C LEU A 427 -29.93 -2.29 5.71
N ASP A 428 -29.97 -3.20 4.73
CA ASP A 428 -31.20 -3.53 4.00
C ASP A 428 -32.28 -4.12 4.91
N TYR A 429 -31.91 -5.04 5.81
CA TYR A 429 -32.81 -5.53 6.85
C TYR A 429 -33.37 -4.39 7.71
N MET A 430 -32.55 -3.42 8.12
CA MET A 430 -32.98 -2.26 8.91
C MET A 430 -33.93 -1.31 8.17
N ASN A 431 -33.94 -1.34 6.83
CA ASN A 431 -34.85 -0.55 6.00
C ASN A 431 -36.18 -1.27 5.72
N THR A 432 -36.22 -2.60 5.85
CA THR A 432 -37.40 -3.42 5.53
C THR A 432 -38.31 -3.72 6.72
N THR A 433 -37.92 -3.37 7.94
CA THR A 433 -38.74 -3.57 9.15
C THR A 433 -38.77 -2.34 10.05
N SER A 434 -39.89 -2.12 10.75
CA SER A 434 -40.04 -1.06 11.75
C SER A 434 -39.37 -1.37 13.09
N GLU A 435 -39.03 -2.64 13.36
CA GLU A 435 -38.43 -3.09 14.62
C GLU A 435 -37.17 -3.93 14.39
N PRO A 436 -36.11 -3.37 13.77
CA PRO A 436 -34.90 -4.11 13.47
C PRO A 436 -34.19 -4.48 14.77
N ASN A 437 -33.97 -5.78 14.98
CA ASN A 437 -33.29 -6.29 16.16
C ASN A 437 -32.27 -7.36 15.80
N ALA A 438 -31.25 -7.49 16.65
CA ALA A 438 -30.21 -8.48 16.49
C ALA A 438 -29.65 -8.95 17.83
N ARG A 439 -28.96 -10.09 17.81
CA ARG A 439 -28.10 -10.53 18.91
C ARG A 439 -26.74 -10.96 18.38
N ILE A 440 -25.70 -10.71 19.17
CA ILE A 440 -24.34 -11.17 18.88
C ILE A 440 -24.06 -12.41 19.72
N ALA A 441 -23.63 -13.49 19.08
CA ALA A 441 -23.21 -14.72 19.74
C ALA A 441 -21.71 -14.94 19.53
N PHE A 442 -21.00 -15.37 20.58
CA PHE A 442 -19.56 -15.60 20.56
C PHE A 442 -19.28 -17.09 20.70
N GLN A 443 -18.84 -17.72 19.61
CA GLN A 443 -18.48 -19.15 19.59
C GLN A 443 -17.02 -19.37 20.00
N GLY A 444 -16.20 -18.32 19.92
CA GLY A 444 -14.81 -18.34 20.33
C GLY A 444 -13.89 -18.98 19.30
N THR A 445 -12.86 -19.67 19.76
CA THR A 445 -11.77 -20.13 18.89
C THR A 445 -12.14 -21.39 18.11
N ILE A 446 -12.06 -21.29 16.78
CA ILE A 446 -12.22 -22.41 15.85
C ILE A 446 -10.91 -22.55 15.06
N ILE A 447 -10.42 -23.79 14.92
CA ILE A 447 -9.21 -24.12 14.19
C ILE A 447 -9.57 -25.18 13.14
N GLY A 448 -8.91 -25.11 11.98
CA GLY A 448 -9.08 -26.09 10.90
C GLY A 448 -9.81 -25.54 9.68
N ASP A 449 -9.77 -24.23 9.44
CA ASP A 449 -10.13 -23.70 8.13
C ASP A 449 -9.16 -24.26 7.07
N LYS A 450 -9.71 -24.90 6.04
CA LYS A 450 -8.93 -25.52 4.96
C LYS A 450 -8.60 -24.53 3.84
N ASP A 451 -9.32 -23.41 3.75
CA ASP A 451 -9.21 -22.48 2.61
C ASP A 451 -8.05 -21.48 2.80
N VAL A 452 -7.24 -21.67 3.85
CA VAL A 452 -6.12 -20.80 4.25
C VAL A 452 -4.75 -21.36 3.86
N PRO A 453 -3.72 -20.51 3.72
CA PRO A 453 -3.72 -19.07 3.89
C PRO A 453 -4.47 -18.32 2.78
N VAL A 454 -5.07 -17.19 3.15
CA VAL A 454 -5.67 -16.18 2.27
C VAL A 454 -4.93 -14.86 2.49
N VAL A 455 -4.61 -14.12 1.43
CA VAL A 455 -3.94 -12.81 1.54
C VAL A 455 -4.91 -11.81 2.17
N ALA A 456 -4.47 -11.09 3.21
CA ALA A 456 -5.29 -10.07 3.85
C ALA A 456 -5.44 -8.83 2.95
N SER A 457 -6.61 -8.18 2.98
CA SER A 457 -6.90 -6.99 2.15
C SER A 457 -5.83 -5.92 2.29
N PHE A 458 -5.50 -5.56 3.54
CA PHE A 458 -4.52 -4.54 3.86
C PHE A 458 -3.09 -4.87 3.39
N SER A 459 -2.75 -6.13 3.12
CA SER A 459 -1.36 -6.48 2.75
C SER A 459 -0.96 -5.74 1.47
N SER A 460 0.01 -4.83 1.53
CA SER A 460 0.42 -4.06 0.36
C SER A 460 0.96 -4.95 -0.77
N ARG A 461 0.70 -4.56 -2.02
CA ARG A 461 0.95 -5.34 -3.23
C ARG A 461 2.04 -4.71 -4.10
N GLY A 462 2.75 -5.53 -4.86
CA GLY A 462 3.64 -5.07 -5.92
C GLY A 462 2.88 -4.61 -7.18
N PRO A 463 3.57 -4.32 -8.29
CA PRO A 463 5.03 -4.38 -8.47
C PRO A 463 5.81 -3.36 -7.64
N SER A 464 7.14 -3.57 -7.53
CA SER A 464 8.05 -2.55 -7.01
C SER A 464 8.11 -1.37 -7.98
N ILE A 465 8.04 -0.15 -7.46
CA ILE A 465 8.22 1.09 -8.23
C ILE A 465 9.72 1.41 -8.35
N ALA A 466 10.49 1.17 -7.29
CA ALA A 466 11.92 1.48 -7.26
C ALA A 466 12.76 0.56 -8.14
N SER A 467 12.36 -0.70 -8.32
CA SER A 467 12.93 -1.61 -9.30
C SER A 467 11.88 -2.63 -9.79
N PRO A 468 11.10 -2.30 -10.82
CA PRO A 468 10.09 -3.20 -11.40
C PRO A 468 10.65 -4.55 -11.86
N GLY A 469 11.96 -4.62 -12.16
CA GLY A 469 12.63 -5.86 -12.52
C GLY A 469 12.84 -6.87 -11.37
N ILE A 470 12.46 -6.50 -10.14
CA ILE A 470 12.51 -7.34 -8.94
C ILE A 470 11.10 -7.54 -8.40
N LEU A 471 10.65 -8.80 -8.29
CA LEU A 471 9.33 -9.12 -7.79
C LEU A 471 9.21 -8.76 -6.30
N LYS A 472 8.15 -8.03 -5.93
CA LYS A 472 7.75 -7.75 -4.54
C LYS A 472 6.23 -7.94 -4.33
N PRO A 473 5.76 -8.29 -3.10
CA PRO A 473 6.59 -8.70 -1.97
C PRO A 473 7.36 -9.98 -2.29
N ASP A 474 8.37 -10.31 -1.49
CA ASP A 474 9.16 -11.51 -1.76
C ASP A 474 8.36 -12.78 -1.44
N ILE A 475 7.56 -12.71 -0.38
CA ILE A 475 6.85 -13.85 0.22
C ILE A 475 5.73 -13.35 1.14
N ILE A 476 4.77 -14.21 1.47
CA ILE A 476 3.75 -13.96 2.51
C ILE A 476 3.91 -14.91 3.70
N GLY A 477 3.43 -14.47 4.86
CA GLY A 477 3.35 -15.28 6.08
C GLY A 477 2.24 -14.83 7.03
N PRO A 478 2.06 -15.54 8.17
CA PRO A 478 0.98 -15.25 9.11
C PRO A 478 1.02 -13.81 9.63
N GLY A 479 -0.02 -13.03 9.30
CA GLY A 479 -0.10 -11.62 9.69
C GLY A 479 -1.50 -11.14 10.08
N LEU A 480 -2.52 -12.00 9.97
CA LEU A 480 -3.91 -11.66 10.34
C LEU A 480 -4.31 -12.38 11.64
N ASN A 481 -4.84 -11.63 12.61
CA ASN A 481 -5.36 -12.09 13.89
C ASN A 481 -4.33 -12.89 14.71
N ILE A 482 -3.13 -12.32 14.86
CA ILE A 482 -1.97 -12.95 15.53
C ILE A 482 -1.97 -12.63 17.03
N LEU A 483 -1.92 -13.69 17.85
CA LEU A 483 -1.82 -13.57 19.30
C LEU A 483 -0.34 -13.55 19.72
N ALA A 484 0.09 -12.49 20.40
CA ALA A 484 1.42 -12.41 21.01
C ALA A 484 1.40 -11.56 22.29
N ALA A 485 2.58 -11.39 22.92
CA ALA A 485 2.71 -10.67 24.18
C ALA A 485 2.26 -9.21 24.06
N TRP A 486 1.74 -8.64 25.14
CA TRP A 486 1.31 -7.25 25.22
C TRP A 486 1.71 -6.64 26.58
N PRO A 487 2.03 -5.34 26.66
CA PRO A 487 2.43 -4.67 27.91
C PRO A 487 1.37 -4.72 29.02
N SER A 488 0.09 -4.73 28.66
CA SER A 488 -1.03 -4.61 29.59
C SER A 488 -2.17 -5.57 29.24
N SER A 489 -3.10 -5.78 30.18
CA SER A 489 -4.25 -6.64 29.95
C SER A 489 -5.32 -5.90 29.13
N VAL A 490 -5.69 -6.47 27.97
CA VAL A 490 -6.81 -5.99 27.15
C VAL A 490 -8.18 -6.47 27.65
N ASP A 491 -8.20 -7.40 28.61
CA ASP A 491 -9.40 -7.98 29.24
C ASP A 491 -9.62 -7.54 30.69
N ASN A 492 -9.01 -6.41 31.08
CA ASN A 492 -9.14 -5.79 32.41
C ASN A 492 -8.76 -6.72 33.59
N LYS A 493 -7.94 -7.74 33.37
CA LYS A 493 -7.34 -8.56 34.42
C LYS A 493 -6.28 -7.75 35.15
N LYS A 494 -6.63 -7.26 36.34
CA LYS A 494 -5.69 -6.62 37.26
C LYS A 494 -4.70 -7.68 37.79
N ASN A 495 -3.44 -7.29 38.00
CA ASN A 495 -2.40 -8.07 38.68
C ASN A 495 -1.85 -9.31 37.93
N THR A 496 -1.78 -9.29 36.59
CA THR A 496 -1.02 -10.30 35.83
C THR A 496 0.01 -9.64 34.93
N LYS A 497 1.23 -10.20 34.87
CA LYS A 497 2.28 -9.84 33.90
C LYS A 497 2.22 -10.69 32.62
N SER A 498 1.35 -11.70 32.59
CA SER A 498 1.17 -12.62 31.47
C SER A 498 -0.01 -12.14 30.62
N THR A 499 0.23 -11.13 29.80
CA THR A 499 -0.78 -10.38 29.06
C THR A 499 -0.57 -10.51 27.57
N PHE A 500 -1.65 -10.71 26.83
CA PHE A 500 -1.61 -10.99 25.39
C PHE A 500 -2.59 -10.09 24.66
N ASN A 501 -2.33 -9.89 23.38
CA ASN A 501 -3.23 -9.18 22.47
C ASN A 501 -3.28 -9.88 21.10
N ILE A 502 -4.37 -9.67 20.38
CA ILE A 502 -4.55 -10.11 18.99
C ILE A 502 -4.58 -8.87 18.09
N ILE A 503 -3.62 -8.80 17.18
CA ILE A 503 -3.53 -7.73 16.19
C ILE A 503 -3.20 -8.28 14.80
N SER A 504 -3.37 -7.45 13.80
CA SER A 504 -3.22 -7.78 12.38
C SER A 504 -2.35 -6.74 11.68
N GLY A 505 -1.49 -7.18 10.78
CA GLY A 505 -0.60 -6.34 9.99
C GLY A 505 0.52 -7.14 9.34
N THR A 506 1.13 -6.59 8.29
CA THR A 506 2.42 -7.09 7.78
C THR A 506 3.54 -6.95 8.82
N SER A 507 3.33 -6.07 9.80
CA SER A 507 4.10 -5.97 11.03
C SER A 507 4.15 -7.27 11.84
N MET A 508 3.14 -8.15 11.73
CA MET A 508 3.13 -9.44 12.41
C MET A 508 3.73 -10.54 11.53
N SER A 509 3.63 -10.46 10.21
CA SER A 509 4.26 -11.45 9.31
C SER A 509 5.78 -11.27 9.21
N CYS A 510 6.29 -10.04 9.28
CA CYS A 510 7.72 -9.73 9.35
C CYS A 510 8.47 -10.48 10.47
N PRO A 511 8.05 -10.45 11.76
CA PRO A 511 8.73 -11.16 12.83
C PRO A 511 8.59 -12.68 12.73
N HIS A 512 7.51 -13.21 12.13
CA HIS A 512 7.44 -14.63 11.81
C HIS A 512 8.61 -15.04 10.91
N LEU A 513 8.87 -14.28 9.84
CA LEU A 513 9.92 -14.58 8.87
C LEU A 513 11.32 -14.23 9.37
N SER A 514 11.45 -13.25 10.27
CA SER A 514 12.67 -13.02 11.03
C SER A 514 13.03 -14.22 11.91
N GLY A 515 12.03 -14.82 12.57
CA GLY A 515 12.22 -16.04 13.34
C GLY A 515 12.53 -17.26 12.47
N VAL A 516 11.89 -17.42 11.30
CA VAL A 516 12.25 -18.47 10.33
C VAL A 516 13.69 -18.29 9.87
N ALA A 517 14.09 -17.06 9.52
CA ALA A 517 15.45 -16.76 9.13
C ALA A 517 16.47 -17.04 10.26
N ALA A 518 16.10 -16.80 11.53
CA ALA A 518 16.92 -17.14 12.67
C ALA A 518 17.10 -18.67 12.82
N LEU A 519 16.04 -19.46 12.63
CA LEU A 519 16.16 -20.93 12.59
C LEU A 519 17.09 -21.40 11.46
N LEU A 520 16.96 -20.83 10.27
CA LEU A 520 17.82 -21.15 9.12
C LEU A 520 19.26 -20.71 9.33
N LYS A 521 19.50 -19.57 10.00
CA LYS A 521 20.84 -19.11 10.36
C LYS A 521 21.49 -20.01 11.40
N SER A 522 20.69 -20.60 12.30
CA SER A 522 21.16 -21.58 13.28
C SER A 522 21.62 -22.89 12.61
N THR A 523 20.84 -23.43 11.67
CA THR A 523 21.20 -24.65 10.93
C THR A 523 22.28 -24.42 9.88
N HIS A 524 22.30 -23.23 9.27
CA HIS A 524 23.25 -22.86 8.23
C HIS A 524 24.01 -21.56 8.56
N PRO A 525 24.94 -21.58 9.54
CA PRO A 525 25.62 -20.37 10.02
C PRO A 525 26.40 -19.61 8.94
N THR A 526 26.87 -20.32 7.90
CA THR A 526 27.68 -19.74 6.81
C THR A 526 26.85 -19.22 5.64
N TRP A 527 25.52 -19.38 5.65
CA TRP A 527 24.68 -18.85 4.59
C TRP A 527 24.65 -17.32 4.62
N SER A 528 24.72 -16.72 3.43
CA SER A 528 24.54 -15.29 3.22
C SER A 528 23.07 -14.90 3.45
N PRO A 529 22.78 -13.61 3.65
CA PRO A 529 21.39 -13.11 3.65
C PRO A 529 20.61 -13.52 2.41
N ALA A 530 21.24 -13.43 1.22
CA ALA A 530 20.62 -13.82 -0.04
C ALA A 530 20.35 -15.33 -0.14
N ALA A 531 21.22 -16.18 0.44
CA ALA A 531 21.01 -17.62 0.51
C ALA A 531 19.81 -18.00 1.38
N ILE A 532 19.69 -17.42 2.59
CA ILE A 532 18.55 -17.63 3.49
C ILE A 532 17.26 -17.17 2.81
N LYS A 533 17.27 -15.95 2.24
CA LYS A 533 16.13 -15.41 1.48
C LYS A 533 15.75 -16.32 0.31
N SER A 534 16.73 -16.81 -0.46
CA SER A 534 16.47 -17.73 -1.56
C SER A 534 15.85 -19.03 -1.09
N ALA A 535 16.32 -19.60 0.02
CA ALA A 535 15.76 -20.83 0.56
C ALA A 535 14.29 -20.65 0.93
N ILE A 536 13.98 -19.56 1.65
CA ILE A 536 12.61 -19.17 2.03
C ILE A 536 11.69 -19.03 0.80
N MET A 537 12.13 -18.30 -0.23
CA MET A 537 11.31 -18.03 -1.42
C MET A 537 11.12 -19.29 -2.28
N THR A 538 12.19 -20.04 -2.56
CA THR A 538 12.14 -21.13 -3.54
C THR A 538 11.39 -22.38 -3.08
N THR A 539 11.13 -22.47 -1.77
CA THR A 539 10.41 -23.59 -1.14
C THR A 539 9.01 -23.22 -0.65
N ALA A 540 8.56 -22.00 -0.92
CA ALA A 540 7.24 -21.51 -0.52
C ALA A 540 6.11 -22.38 -1.10
N ASN A 541 5.02 -22.52 -0.34
CA ASN A 541 3.80 -23.17 -0.78
C ASN A 541 2.95 -22.18 -1.60
N THR A 542 2.37 -22.63 -2.70
CA THR A 542 1.53 -21.78 -3.57
C THR A 542 0.05 -22.12 -3.49
N VAL A 543 -0.30 -23.08 -2.64
CA VAL A 543 -1.64 -23.60 -2.44
C VAL A 543 -2.03 -23.48 -0.96
N ASN A 544 -3.33 -23.39 -0.71
CA ASN A 544 -3.93 -23.47 0.61
C ASN A 544 -3.99 -24.93 1.12
N PHE A 545 -4.52 -25.16 2.31
CA PHE A 545 -4.65 -26.51 2.88
C PHE A 545 -5.65 -27.41 2.14
N ALA A 546 -6.58 -26.84 1.36
CA ALA A 546 -7.44 -27.57 0.44
C ALA A 546 -6.73 -27.97 -0.87
N ASN A 547 -5.44 -27.61 -1.05
CA ASN A 547 -4.65 -27.74 -2.28
C ASN A 547 -5.14 -26.87 -3.46
N ASP A 548 -5.99 -25.89 -3.19
CA ASP A 548 -6.37 -24.87 -4.16
C ASP A 548 -5.33 -23.73 -4.17
N PRO A 549 -5.24 -22.94 -5.26
CA PRO A 549 -4.39 -21.74 -5.26
C PRO A 549 -4.69 -20.84 -4.06
N ILE A 550 -3.64 -20.23 -3.49
CA ILE A 550 -3.81 -19.22 -2.43
C ILE A 550 -4.73 -18.11 -2.93
N LEU A 551 -5.72 -17.74 -2.12
CA LEU A 551 -6.73 -16.75 -2.48
C LEU A 551 -6.36 -15.36 -1.96
N ASP A 552 -6.95 -14.33 -2.57
CA ASP A 552 -6.92 -12.94 -2.10
C ASP A 552 -8.17 -12.60 -1.26
N GLU A 553 -8.27 -11.34 -0.84
CA GLU A 553 -9.38 -10.84 -0.02
C GLU A 553 -10.76 -10.97 -0.69
N ARG A 554 -10.82 -11.17 -2.01
CA ARG A 554 -12.06 -11.37 -2.77
C ARG A 554 -12.44 -12.84 -2.90
N LEU A 555 -11.65 -13.74 -2.31
CA LEU A 555 -11.72 -15.19 -2.48
C LEU A 555 -11.46 -15.64 -3.93
N LEU A 556 -10.66 -14.86 -4.67
CA LEU A 556 -10.16 -15.22 -6.00
C LEU A 556 -8.70 -15.64 -5.90
N PRO A 557 -8.16 -16.43 -6.85
CA PRO A 557 -6.73 -16.77 -6.86
C PRO A 557 -5.85 -15.52 -6.80
N ALA A 558 -5.03 -15.42 -5.76
CA ALA A 558 -4.17 -14.26 -5.54
C ALA A 558 -3.11 -14.16 -6.63
N ASN A 559 -2.90 -12.94 -7.12
CA ASN A 559 -1.88 -12.68 -8.12
C ASN A 559 -0.45 -12.74 -7.51
N ILE A 560 0.55 -12.86 -8.38
CA ILE A 560 1.96 -12.93 -8.00
C ILE A 560 2.47 -11.70 -7.22
N PHE A 561 1.87 -10.53 -7.44
CA PHE A 561 2.20 -9.28 -6.73
C PHE A 561 1.55 -9.20 -5.33
N ALA A 562 0.69 -10.15 -4.99
CA ALA A 562 0.15 -10.34 -3.64
C ALA A 562 0.98 -11.35 -2.84
N ILE A 563 1.25 -12.51 -3.44
CA ILE A 563 1.86 -13.65 -2.72
C ILE A 563 3.37 -13.72 -2.84
N GLY A 564 3.97 -12.99 -3.80
CA GLY A 564 5.38 -13.14 -4.14
C GLY A 564 5.71 -14.57 -4.57
N ALA A 565 6.60 -15.22 -3.85
CA ALA A 565 6.92 -16.64 -4.05
C ALA A 565 5.83 -17.61 -3.56
N GLY A 566 4.97 -17.18 -2.63
CA GLY A 566 3.95 -17.99 -1.96
C GLY A 566 3.97 -17.83 -0.44
N HIS A 567 3.35 -18.76 0.27
CA HIS A 567 3.39 -18.82 1.73
C HIS A 567 4.62 -19.56 2.25
N VAL A 568 5.25 -19.01 3.28
CA VAL A 568 6.45 -19.59 3.89
C VAL A 568 6.25 -21.05 4.31
N ASN A 569 7.29 -21.86 4.08
CA ASN A 569 7.38 -23.25 4.55
C ASN A 569 8.76 -23.44 5.22
N PRO A 570 8.86 -23.27 6.55
CA PRO A 570 10.15 -23.29 7.25
C PRO A 570 10.89 -24.62 7.07
N SER A 571 10.19 -25.74 7.22
CA SER A 571 10.79 -27.08 7.15
C SER A 571 11.42 -27.36 5.78
N ARG A 572 10.76 -26.97 4.68
CA ARG A 572 11.35 -27.10 3.34
C ARG A 572 12.50 -26.12 3.10
N ALA A 573 12.41 -24.90 3.64
CA ALA A 573 13.46 -23.89 3.51
C ALA A 573 14.77 -24.30 4.20
N ASN A 574 14.73 -25.23 5.16
CA ASN A 574 15.94 -25.76 5.81
C ASN A 574 16.78 -26.66 4.90
N ASP A 575 16.18 -27.31 3.91
CA ASP A 575 16.88 -28.16 2.95
C ASP A 575 16.33 -27.89 1.53
N PRO A 576 16.64 -26.72 0.93
CA PRO A 576 16.03 -26.27 -0.32
C PRO A 576 16.62 -26.96 -1.55
N GLY A 577 17.71 -27.70 -1.42
CA GLY A 577 18.45 -28.29 -2.54
C GLY A 577 19.31 -27.28 -3.29
N LEU A 578 18.71 -26.25 -3.90
CA LEU A 578 19.42 -25.18 -4.60
C LEU A 578 19.09 -23.80 -4.03
N ILE A 579 20.07 -22.89 -4.05
CA ILE A 579 19.90 -21.48 -3.68
C ILE A 579 20.43 -20.54 -4.76
N TYR A 580 19.77 -19.39 -4.91
CA TYR A 580 20.16 -18.24 -5.72
C TYR A 580 20.93 -17.25 -4.84
N ASP A 581 22.20 -17.55 -4.59
CA ASP A 581 23.06 -16.69 -3.80
C ASP A 581 23.47 -15.45 -4.61
N THR A 582 23.15 -14.25 -4.11
CA THR A 582 23.60 -12.98 -4.69
C THR A 582 24.88 -12.54 -3.99
N ARG A 583 25.97 -12.39 -4.75
CA ARG A 583 27.23 -11.92 -4.17
C ARG A 583 27.10 -10.43 -3.85
N PHE A 584 27.54 -10.02 -2.68
CA PHE A 584 27.45 -8.60 -2.27
C PHE A 584 28.04 -7.62 -3.29
N LYS A 585 29.13 -8.00 -3.97
CA LYS A 585 29.77 -7.18 -5.02
C LYS A 585 28.89 -6.94 -6.26
N ASP A 586 27.86 -7.76 -6.48
CA ASP A 586 26.97 -7.64 -7.63
C ASP A 586 25.93 -6.51 -7.44
N TYR A 587 25.78 -5.96 -6.22
CA TYR A 587 24.89 -4.82 -5.98
C TYR A 587 25.38 -3.51 -6.60
N LEU A 588 26.70 -3.26 -6.67
CA LEU A 588 27.23 -2.08 -7.37
C LEU A 588 26.83 -2.05 -8.86
N PRO A 589 27.17 -3.07 -9.68
CA PRO A 589 26.78 -3.07 -11.08
C PRO A 589 25.26 -3.13 -11.29
N TYR A 590 24.51 -3.66 -10.33
CA TYR A 590 23.04 -3.59 -10.33
C TYR A 590 22.53 -2.15 -10.12
N LEU A 591 23.03 -1.44 -9.10
CA LEU A 591 22.67 -0.05 -8.84
C LEU A 591 23.04 0.87 -10.01
N CYS A 592 24.21 0.65 -10.63
CA CYS A 592 24.60 1.36 -11.86
C CYS A 592 23.68 1.01 -13.05
N GLY A 593 23.07 -0.18 -13.05
CA GLY A 593 22.13 -0.62 -14.07
C GLY A 593 20.68 -0.10 -13.89
N LEU A 594 20.38 0.56 -12.77
CA LEU A 594 19.12 1.29 -12.52
C LEU A 594 19.11 2.70 -13.13
N ASN A 595 20.14 3.06 -13.91
CA ASN A 595 20.36 4.41 -14.44
C ASN A 595 20.51 5.50 -13.35
N TYR A 596 20.91 5.12 -12.14
CA TYR A 596 21.29 6.09 -11.10
C TYR A 596 22.61 6.79 -11.47
N THR A 597 22.71 8.06 -11.11
CA THR A 597 23.95 8.84 -11.25
C THR A 597 25.04 8.30 -10.33
N ASN A 598 26.31 8.55 -10.67
CA ASN A 598 27.46 8.22 -9.79
C ASN A 598 27.29 8.78 -8.36
N ARG A 599 26.66 9.96 -8.20
CA ARG A 599 26.36 10.56 -6.89
C ARG A 599 25.31 9.75 -6.14
N GLN A 600 24.20 9.40 -6.77
CA GLN A 600 23.12 8.61 -6.15
C GLN A 600 23.62 7.21 -5.73
N VAL A 601 24.35 6.52 -6.60
CA VAL A 601 24.98 5.23 -6.25
C VAL A 601 26.02 5.42 -5.15
N GLY A 602 26.81 6.49 -5.21
CA GLY A 602 27.82 6.81 -4.21
C GLY A 602 27.24 7.11 -2.83
N ASN A 603 26.08 7.77 -2.76
CA ASN A 603 25.34 8.03 -1.52
C ASN A 603 24.94 6.70 -0.86
N LEU A 604 24.36 5.77 -1.62
CA LEU A 604 23.93 4.48 -1.10
C LEU A 604 25.11 3.58 -0.70
N MET A 605 26.19 3.60 -1.48
CA MET A 605 27.38 2.78 -1.23
C MET A 605 28.40 3.42 -0.27
N GLN A 606 28.15 4.66 0.15
CA GLN A 606 29.01 5.45 1.03
C GLN A 606 30.46 5.59 0.49
N ARG A 607 30.60 5.71 -0.83
CA ARG A 607 31.90 5.89 -1.49
C ARG A 607 31.75 6.52 -2.87
N LYS A 608 32.81 7.14 -3.38
CA LYS A 608 32.84 7.57 -4.78
C LYS A 608 32.78 6.33 -5.69
N VAL A 609 31.90 6.38 -6.69
CA VAL A 609 31.67 5.32 -7.66
C VAL A 609 31.76 5.89 -9.06
N ASP A 610 32.37 5.15 -9.98
CA ASP A 610 32.24 5.41 -11.41
C ASP A 610 31.49 4.26 -12.08
N CYS A 611 30.22 4.47 -12.41
CA CYS A 611 29.39 3.48 -13.08
C CYS A 611 29.86 3.17 -14.51
N ARG A 612 30.77 3.96 -15.12
CA ARG A 612 31.37 3.64 -16.42
C ARG A 612 32.43 2.54 -16.33
N SER A 613 33.04 2.39 -15.16
CA SER A 613 34.10 1.40 -14.91
C SER A 613 33.58 -0.02 -14.62
N VAL A 614 32.25 -0.20 -14.47
CA VAL A 614 31.62 -1.48 -14.14
C VAL A 614 30.63 -1.92 -15.21
N LYS A 615 30.58 -3.23 -15.46
CA LYS A 615 29.58 -3.81 -16.36
C LYS A 615 28.22 -3.82 -15.69
N HIS A 616 27.26 -3.04 -16.20
CA HIS A 616 25.92 -2.91 -15.64
C HIS A 616 25.18 -4.25 -15.60
N ILE A 617 24.46 -4.48 -14.50
CA ILE A 617 23.47 -5.55 -14.34
C ILE A 617 22.10 -4.90 -14.47
N ARG A 618 21.35 -5.25 -15.51
CA ARG A 618 19.94 -4.84 -15.65
C ARG A 618 19.11 -5.37 -14.48
N GLU A 619 18.01 -4.69 -14.18
CA GLU A 619 17.18 -5.01 -13.01
C GLU A 619 16.87 -6.50 -12.86
N ALA A 620 16.21 -7.09 -13.85
CA ALA A 620 15.82 -8.49 -13.87
C ALA A 620 17.00 -9.48 -14.05
N GLN A 621 18.22 -8.98 -14.29
CA GLN A 621 19.43 -9.79 -14.42
C GLN A 621 20.14 -10.04 -13.08
N LEU A 622 19.74 -9.37 -11.99
CA LEU A 622 20.24 -9.71 -10.65
C LEU A 622 19.98 -11.20 -10.36
N ASN A 623 20.89 -11.87 -9.64
CA ASN A 623 20.78 -13.30 -9.33
C ASN A 623 19.72 -13.58 -8.25
N TYR A 624 18.46 -13.34 -8.60
CA TYR A 624 17.33 -13.34 -7.70
C TYR A 624 16.43 -14.58 -7.92
N PRO A 625 15.80 -15.13 -6.87
CA PRO A 625 14.98 -16.35 -6.96
C PRO A 625 13.62 -16.16 -7.65
N SER A 626 13.41 -15.06 -8.37
CA SER A 626 12.22 -14.77 -9.19
C SER A 626 12.59 -14.04 -10.48
N PHE A 627 11.62 -13.92 -11.37
CA PHE A 627 11.68 -13.09 -12.57
C PHE A 627 10.51 -12.11 -12.54
N SER A 628 10.79 -10.81 -12.58
CA SER A 628 9.81 -9.77 -12.89
C SER A 628 10.35 -9.02 -14.10
N ILE A 629 9.64 -9.05 -15.23
CA ILE A 629 10.15 -8.51 -16.49
C ILE A 629 9.09 -7.67 -17.18
N THR A 630 9.53 -6.56 -17.76
CA THR A 630 8.73 -5.80 -18.73
C THR A 630 9.14 -6.26 -20.13
N LEU A 631 8.20 -6.82 -20.88
CA LEU A 631 8.45 -7.48 -22.16
C LEU A 631 7.72 -6.78 -23.31
N GLY A 632 8.50 -6.13 -24.17
CA GLY A 632 8.08 -5.63 -25.48
C GLY A 632 8.25 -6.68 -26.58
N ASP A 633 8.64 -6.25 -27.77
CA ASP A 633 8.76 -7.11 -28.96
C ASP A 633 10.09 -7.87 -29.03
N ILE A 634 11.12 -7.32 -28.41
CA ILE A 634 12.45 -7.91 -28.40
C ILE A 634 12.51 -8.98 -27.31
N SER A 635 12.93 -10.18 -27.71
CA SER A 635 13.17 -11.27 -26.76
C SER A 635 14.27 -10.91 -25.76
N GLN A 636 14.03 -11.20 -24.49
CA GLN A 636 14.96 -10.87 -23.42
C GLN A 636 15.52 -12.17 -22.80
N THR A 637 16.84 -12.23 -22.64
CA THR A 637 17.50 -13.40 -22.03
C THR A 637 18.20 -13.01 -20.74
N TYR A 638 17.93 -13.78 -19.69
CA TYR A 638 18.46 -13.58 -18.35
C TYR A 638 19.24 -14.79 -17.89
N ALA A 639 20.39 -14.56 -17.27
CA ALA A 639 21.14 -15.63 -16.61
C ALA A 639 20.81 -15.73 -15.12
N ARG A 640 20.85 -16.96 -14.59
CA ARG A 640 20.83 -17.23 -13.14
C ARG A 640 21.95 -18.21 -12.79
N THR A 641 22.49 -18.05 -11.60
CA THR A 641 23.48 -18.96 -11.02
C THR A 641 22.89 -19.58 -9.76
N VAL A 642 22.82 -20.91 -9.73
CA VAL A 642 22.35 -21.68 -8.57
C VAL A 642 23.51 -22.40 -7.92
N THR A 643 23.50 -22.45 -6.59
CA THR A 643 24.46 -23.21 -5.78
C THR A 643 23.75 -24.42 -5.19
N ASN A 644 24.33 -25.61 -5.34
CA ASN A 644 23.82 -26.82 -4.73
C ASN A 644 24.17 -26.88 -3.23
N VAL A 645 23.16 -26.87 -2.38
CA VAL A 645 23.26 -26.98 -0.92
C VAL A 645 22.57 -28.25 -0.38
N GLY A 646 22.01 -29.08 -1.26
CA GLY A 646 21.42 -30.38 -0.93
C GLY A 646 22.39 -31.53 -1.19
N GLU A 647 21.92 -32.59 -1.85
CA GLU A 647 22.73 -33.78 -2.15
C GLU A 647 23.89 -33.45 -3.09
N ALA A 648 25.12 -33.86 -2.72
CA ALA A 648 26.34 -33.56 -3.45
C ALA A 648 26.32 -34.02 -4.92
N LYS A 649 25.79 -35.22 -5.18
CA LYS A 649 25.58 -35.76 -6.53
C LYS A 649 24.09 -35.75 -6.85
N SER A 650 23.66 -34.74 -7.58
CA SER A 650 22.24 -34.52 -7.89
C SER A 650 22.05 -33.98 -9.30
N SER A 651 20.90 -34.29 -9.90
CA SER A 651 20.51 -33.80 -11.22
C SER A 651 19.13 -33.19 -11.14
N TYR A 652 18.98 -31.99 -11.70
CA TYR A 652 17.75 -31.23 -11.73
C TYR A 652 17.27 -31.03 -13.15
N SER A 653 16.03 -31.38 -13.44
CA SER A 653 15.34 -31.09 -14.71
C SER A 653 14.45 -29.87 -14.56
N VAL A 654 14.41 -29.00 -15.58
CA VAL A 654 13.54 -27.83 -15.58
C VAL A 654 12.10 -28.20 -15.97
N GLU A 655 11.15 -27.67 -15.20
CA GLU A 655 9.72 -27.64 -15.50
C GLU A 655 9.30 -26.16 -15.58
N ILE A 656 8.44 -25.82 -16.54
CA ILE A 656 8.03 -24.44 -16.77
C ILE A 656 6.51 -24.39 -16.94
N ALA A 657 5.85 -23.59 -16.10
CA ALA A 657 4.49 -23.14 -16.37
C ALA A 657 4.57 -21.82 -17.12
N LEU A 658 4.22 -21.87 -18.41
CA LEU A 658 4.33 -20.73 -19.32
C LEU A 658 3.34 -19.63 -18.92
N PRO A 659 3.80 -18.37 -18.73
CA PRO A 659 2.89 -17.25 -18.67
C PRO A 659 2.07 -17.18 -19.97
N PRO A 660 0.75 -16.92 -19.88
CA PRO A 660 -0.07 -16.71 -21.07
C PRO A 660 0.59 -15.70 -22.02
N ARG A 661 0.54 -15.95 -23.33
CA ARG A 661 1.07 -15.06 -24.39
C ARG A 661 2.60 -14.90 -24.41
N VAL A 662 3.35 -15.59 -23.53
CA VAL A 662 4.82 -15.58 -23.50
C VAL A 662 5.34 -16.99 -23.73
N SER A 663 6.43 -17.14 -24.49
CA SER A 663 7.23 -18.36 -24.53
C SER A 663 8.47 -18.18 -23.67
N VAL A 664 8.83 -19.25 -22.96
CA VAL A 664 9.96 -19.28 -22.03
C VAL A 664 10.84 -20.46 -22.42
N SER A 665 12.12 -20.21 -22.68
CA SER A 665 13.11 -21.23 -23.04
C SER A 665 14.27 -21.21 -22.06
N VAL A 666 14.72 -22.39 -21.60
CA VAL A 666 15.78 -22.52 -20.59
C VAL A 666 16.93 -23.36 -21.12
N LYS A 667 18.17 -22.85 -21.02
CA LYS A 667 19.39 -23.55 -21.45
C LYS A 667 20.49 -23.49 -20.38
N PRO A 668 21.06 -24.64 -19.97
CA PRO A 668 20.64 -26.01 -20.27
C PRO A 668 19.31 -26.37 -19.60
N SER A 669 18.59 -27.38 -20.09
CA SER A 669 17.36 -27.89 -19.47
C SER A 669 17.59 -28.85 -18.29
N ILE A 670 18.84 -29.28 -18.08
CA ILE A 670 19.26 -30.16 -16.99
C ILE A 670 20.52 -29.58 -16.34
N LEU A 671 20.54 -29.50 -15.00
CA LEU A 671 21.70 -29.12 -14.20
C LEU A 671 22.22 -30.33 -13.43
N LYS A 672 23.48 -30.72 -13.64
CA LYS A 672 24.13 -31.87 -13.00
C LYS A 672 25.22 -31.41 -12.05
N PHE A 673 25.04 -31.66 -10.76
CA PHE A 673 26.01 -31.34 -9.72
C PHE A 673 26.76 -32.60 -9.29
N SER A 674 28.08 -32.47 -9.11
CA SER A 674 28.98 -33.55 -8.69
C SER A 674 29.50 -33.39 -7.27
N LYS A 675 29.39 -32.19 -6.68
CA LYS A 675 29.77 -31.89 -5.30
C LYS A 675 28.87 -30.84 -4.65
N LEU A 676 28.87 -30.82 -3.32
CA LEU A 676 28.23 -29.78 -2.52
C LEU A 676 28.87 -28.41 -2.80
N ASN A 677 28.07 -27.34 -2.75
CA ASN A 677 28.45 -25.96 -3.02
C ASN A 677 28.94 -25.69 -4.46
N GLN A 678 28.80 -26.64 -5.39
CA GLN A 678 29.05 -26.38 -6.80
C GLN A 678 28.02 -25.38 -7.33
N LYS A 679 28.52 -24.40 -8.10
CA LYS A 679 27.70 -23.37 -8.75
C LYS A 679 27.56 -23.70 -10.23
N LEU A 680 26.33 -23.66 -10.73
CA LEU A 680 26.04 -23.80 -12.16
C LEU A 680 25.19 -22.63 -12.64
N LYS A 681 25.37 -22.28 -13.91
CA LYS A 681 24.68 -21.16 -14.57
C LYS A 681 23.73 -21.69 -15.64
N TYR A 682 22.55 -21.08 -15.71
CA TYR A 682 21.60 -21.31 -16.80
C TYR A 682 21.04 -19.99 -17.32
N HIS A 683 20.45 -20.03 -18.50
CA HIS A 683 19.87 -18.88 -19.19
C HIS A 683 18.39 -19.14 -19.45
N VAL A 684 17.57 -18.11 -19.26
CA VAL A 684 16.13 -18.11 -19.51
C VAL A 684 15.82 -17.02 -20.53
N THR A 685 15.23 -17.39 -21.65
CA THR A 685 14.80 -16.47 -22.71
C THR A 685 13.29 -16.34 -22.69
N PHE A 686 12.81 -15.10 -22.65
CA PHE A 686 11.40 -14.74 -22.72
C PHE A 686 11.12 -14.09 -24.07
N THR A 687 10.11 -14.62 -24.76
CA THR A 687 9.69 -14.13 -26.08
C THR A 687 8.19 -13.95 -26.09
N ARG A 688 7.72 -12.78 -26.51
CA ARG A 688 6.29 -12.53 -26.68
C ARG A 688 5.77 -13.34 -27.87
N ARG A 689 4.67 -14.07 -27.68
CA ARG A 689 4.07 -14.92 -28.73
C ARG A 689 3.04 -14.21 -29.60
N ASP A 690 2.52 -13.07 -29.16
CA ASP A 690 1.34 -12.49 -29.78
C ASP A 690 1.51 -11.06 -30.32
N ASN A 691 0.64 -10.72 -31.28
CA ASN A 691 0.52 -9.38 -31.86
C ASN A 691 -0.62 -8.55 -31.24
N SER A 692 -1.26 -9.04 -30.17
CA SER A 692 -2.41 -8.32 -29.59
C SER A 692 -1.96 -6.99 -28.97
N PRO A 693 -2.72 -5.90 -29.22
CA PRO A 693 -2.46 -4.59 -28.64
C PRO A 693 -2.68 -4.54 -27.12
N ASN A 694 -3.30 -5.58 -26.52
CA ASN A 694 -3.61 -5.60 -25.10
C ASN A 694 -2.34 -5.70 -24.25
N SER A 695 -2.08 -4.65 -23.46
CA SER A 695 -1.18 -4.65 -22.32
C SER A 695 -1.77 -5.49 -21.17
N GLY A 696 -0.92 -5.90 -20.22
CA GLY A 696 -1.38 -6.60 -19.02
C GLY A 696 -0.28 -7.41 -18.34
N ILE A 697 -0.60 -7.87 -17.13
CA ILE A 697 0.27 -8.71 -16.31
C ILE A 697 -0.07 -10.18 -16.59
N VAL A 698 0.94 -10.97 -16.95
CA VAL A 698 0.81 -12.43 -17.09
C VAL A 698 1.84 -13.11 -16.19
N GLN A 699 1.46 -14.24 -15.61
CA GLN A 699 2.26 -14.91 -14.58
C GLN A 699 2.47 -16.39 -14.89
N GLY A 700 3.58 -16.94 -14.41
CA GLY A 700 3.97 -18.35 -14.55
C GLY A 700 5.05 -18.72 -13.54
N PHE A 701 5.76 -19.82 -13.77
CA PHE A 701 6.91 -20.19 -12.94
C PHE A 701 7.91 -21.07 -13.67
N LEU A 702 9.13 -21.08 -13.17
CA LEU A 702 10.20 -22.02 -13.49
C LEU A 702 10.46 -22.88 -12.25
N LYS A 703 10.63 -24.18 -12.42
CA LYS A 703 10.87 -25.11 -11.32
C LYS A 703 11.98 -26.10 -11.67
N TRP A 704 13.00 -26.19 -10.82
CA TRP A 704 14.03 -27.23 -10.91
C TRP A 704 13.64 -28.42 -10.04
N ASN A 705 13.38 -29.56 -10.67
CA ASN A 705 12.98 -30.79 -9.97
C ASN A 705 14.12 -31.81 -9.97
N SER A 706 14.35 -32.43 -8.82
CA SER A 706 15.15 -33.64 -8.65
C SER A 706 14.28 -34.70 -7.96
N LYS A 707 14.85 -35.87 -7.64
CA LYS A 707 14.12 -36.92 -6.90
C LYS A 707 13.60 -36.46 -5.53
N LYS A 708 14.34 -35.56 -4.85
CA LYS A 708 14.04 -35.09 -3.49
C LYS A 708 13.59 -33.62 -3.45
N TYR A 709 14.16 -32.78 -4.31
CA TYR A 709 14.03 -31.33 -4.22
C TYR A 709 13.19 -30.75 -5.36
N SER A 710 12.47 -29.69 -5.05
CA SER A 710 11.70 -28.87 -5.98
C SER A 710 11.99 -27.40 -5.68
N VAL A 711 12.69 -26.72 -6.58
CA VAL A 711 13.15 -25.34 -6.39
C VAL A 711 12.39 -24.44 -7.36
N ARG A 712 11.41 -23.68 -6.86
CA ARG A 712 10.50 -22.89 -7.68
C ARG A 712 10.91 -21.41 -7.72
N SER A 713 10.84 -20.80 -8.89
CA SER A 713 11.02 -19.37 -9.11
C SER A 713 9.80 -18.81 -9.84
N PRO A 714 9.04 -17.87 -9.24
CA PRO A 714 7.88 -17.28 -9.87
C PRO A 714 8.31 -16.34 -11.01
N ILE A 715 7.44 -16.22 -12.02
CA ILE A 715 7.64 -15.37 -13.21
C ILE A 715 6.46 -14.41 -13.31
N ALA A 716 6.73 -13.11 -13.24
CA ALA A 716 5.80 -12.03 -13.57
C ALA A 716 6.28 -11.34 -14.86
N VAL A 717 5.38 -11.17 -15.82
CA VAL A 717 5.65 -10.48 -17.08
C VAL A 717 4.63 -9.37 -17.26
N VAL A 718 5.11 -8.14 -17.36
CA VAL A 718 4.32 -6.97 -17.76
C VAL A 718 4.49 -6.81 -19.27
N LEU A 719 3.41 -6.98 -20.04
CA LEU A 719 3.45 -6.84 -21.49
C LEU A 719 3.27 -5.37 -21.90
N GLU A 720 4.23 -4.83 -22.64
CA GLU A 720 4.14 -3.47 -23.18
C GLU A 720 3.10 -3.40 -24.31
N PRO A 721 2.42 -2.26 -24.52
CA PRO A 721 1.55 -2.09 -25.68
C PRO A 721 2.37 -2.15 -26.97
N LYS A 722 1.89 -2.87 -27.99
CA LYS A 722 2.43 -2.76 -29.35
C LYS A 722 1.93 -1.45 -29.96
N ILE A 723 2.81 -0.48 -30.17
CA ILE A 723 2.48 0.72 -30.95
C ILE A 723 2.36 0.31 -32.42
N GLY A 724 1.15 -0.09 -32.82
CA GLY A 724 0.80 -0.39 -34.20
C GLY A 724 0.55 0.87 -35.00
N VAL A 725 1.56 1.71 -35.23
CA VAL A 725 1.47 2.79 -36.23
C VAL A 725 1.97 2.25 -37.55
N ARG A 726 1.05 1.69 -38.35
CA ARG A 726 1.22 1.60 -39.80
C ARG A 726 0.91 3.00 -40.34
N LEU A 727 1.92 3.86 -40.46
CA LEU A 727 1.84 5.07 -41.26
C LEU A 727 1.68 4.64 -42.72
N VAL A 728 0.43 4.44 -43.15
CA VAL A 728 0.09 4.31 -44.57
C VAL A 728 -0.34 5.71 -45.03
N GLY A 729 0.48 6.31 -45.88
CA GLY A 729 0.08 7.43 -46.73
C GLY A 729 0.49 8.82 -46.23
N PHE A 730 1.78 9.16 -46.34
CA PHE A 730 2.19 10.51 -46.76
C PHE A 730 3.40 10.39 -47.72
N PRO A 731 3.49 11.23 -48.78
CA PRO A 731 4.48 11.10 -49.84
C PRO A 731 5.92 11.31 -49.33
N SER A 732 6.86 10.66 -50.00
CA SER A 732 8.31 10.74 -49.78
C SER A 732 8.88 12.12 -50.12
N ALA A 733 8.67 13.10 -49.24
CA ALA A 733 9.44 14.32 -49.11
C ALA A 733 9.19 14.84 -47.70
N ILE A 734 10.26 14.98 -46.88
CA ILE A 734 10.28 15.23 -45.42
C ILE A 734 10.58 13.94 -44.63
N GLN A 735 11.79 13.41 -44.83
CA GLN A 735 12.40 12.45 -43.89
C GLN A 735 13.90 12.75 -43.65
N SER A 736 14.35 13.98 -43.92
CA SER A 736 15.77 14.35 -43.85
C SER A 736 16.12 15.51 -42.88
N THR A 737 15.19 15.99 -42.04
CA THR A 737 15.50 17.05 -41.05
C THR A 737 14.72 16.83 -39.76
N LEU A 738 15.18 15.88 -38.94
CA LEU A 738 14.93 15.89 -37.49
C LEU A 738 16.12 15.22 -36.78
N PRO A 739 17.09 15.98 -36.24
CA PRO A 739 18.17 15.37 -35.48
C PRO A 739 17.68 14.93 -34.10
N ARG A 740 18.03 13.69 -33.76
CA ARG A 740 18.12 13.17 -32.40
C ARG A 740 19.05 14.05 -31.56
N LEU A 741 18.53 15.06 -30.86
CA LEU A 741 19.31 15.82 -29.87
C LEU A 741 18.36 16.57 -28.91
N LEU A 742 17.90 15.88 -27.85
CA LEU A 742 17.25 16.53 -26.70
C LEU A 742 17.19 15.61 -25.46
N VAL A 743 18.25 14.83 -25.19
CA VAL A 743 18.43 14.18 -23.87
C VAL A 743 19.93 14.03 -23.55
N THR A 744 20.72 15.12 -23.56
CA THR A 744 22.01 15.16 -22.84
C THR A 744 22.57 16.59 -22.76
N ARG A 745 23.10 16.97 -21.58
CA ARG A 745 23.84 18.20 -21.22
C ARG A 745 23.02 19.47 -20.93
N CYS A 746 22.95 19.84 -19.64
CA CYS A 746 23.59 21.03 -19.06
C CYS A 746 23.02 21.31 -17.66
N ILE A 747 23.71 20.89 -16.60
CA ILE A 747 23.62 21.50 -15.26
C ILE A 747 25.07 21.63 -14.76
N SER A 748 25.63 22.83 -14.85
CA SER A 748 26.77 23.28 -14.06
C SER A 748 26.71 24.79 -13.91
N GLU A 749 26.80 25.25 -12.64
CA GLU A 749 27.07 26.63 -12.18
C GLU A 749 25.88 27.61 -12.35
N SER A 750 25.48 28.49 -11.42
CA SER A 750 26.13 29.14 -10.27
C SER A 750 25.04 29.82 -9.39
N PHE A 751 25.21 29.94 -8.06
CA PHE A 751 24.53 30.98 -7.26
C PHE A 751 25.40 31.40 -6.04
N SER A 752 25.62 32.71 -5.95
CA SER A 752 26.08 33.59 -4.86
C SER A 752 25.47 34.95 -5.25
N ASP A 753 24.74 35.75 -4.46
CA ASP A 753 24.80 36.14 -3.05
C ASP A 753 23.48 36.90 -2.67
N PRO A 754 23.28 37.41 -1.43
CA PRO A 754 21.96 37.59 -0.80
C PRO A 754 21.41 39.04 -0.81
N LEU A 755 20.08 39.18 -0.61
CA LEU A 755 19.43 40.43 -0.21
C LEU A 755 18.33 40.16 0.84
N GLY A 756 18.33 40.92 1.93
CA GLY A 756 17.35 40.90 3.02
C GLY A 756 16.33 42.05 2.97
N PRO A 757 15.61 42.36 4.07
CA PRO A 757 14.25 41.82 4.25
C PRO A 757 13.17 42.88 4.58
N ASN A 758 11.94 42.37 4.74
CA ASN A 758 10.76 42.94 5.39
C ASN A 758 9.71 43.59 4.47
N ASP A 759 8.84 42.71 3.95
CA ASP A 759 7.40 42.87 3.64
C ASP A 759 6.94 41.82 2.59
N PHE A 760 7.89 41.06 2.02
CA PHE A 760 7.64 40.07 0.96
C PHE A 760 7.55 38.61 1.43
N GLU A 761 7.89 38.28 2.68
CA GLU A 761 7.99 36.88 3.17
C GLU A 761 6.64 36.14 3.23
N SER A 762 5.52 36.82 3.54
CA SER A 762 4.21 36.14 3.60
C SER A 762 3.61 35.87 2.21
N LEU A 763 3.92 36.71 1.22
CA LEU A 763 3.50 36.56 -0.17
C LEU A 763 4.36 35.53 -0.90
N GLU A 764 5.66 35.48 -0.66
CA GLU A 764 6.56 34.50 -1.28
C GLU A 764 6.32 33.08 -0.72
N GLY A 765 6.08 32.98 0.60
CA GLY A 765 5.72 31.74 1.28
C GLY A 765 4.42 31.14 0.74
N ALA A 766 3.28 31.81 0.90
CA ALA A 766 1.97 31.27 0.51
C ALA A 766 1.85 31.03 -1.00
N ASN A 767 2.45 31.90 -1.81
CA ASN A 767 2.37 31.76 -3.26
C ASN A 767 3.28 30.63 -3.78
N SER A 768 4.39 30.25 -3.12
CA SER A 768 5.16 29.05 -3.51
C SER A 768 4.40 27.74 -3.30
N PHE A 769 3.44 27.71 -2.36
CA PHE A 769 2.60 26.54 -2.07
C PHE A 769 1.45 26.36 -3.06
N LEU A 770 1.01 27.41 -3.75
CA LEU A 770 -0.17 27.36 -4.63
C LEU A 770 -0.11 26.22 -5.67
N PRO A 771 0.98 26.03 -6.44
CA PRO A 771 1.06 24.93 -7.41
C PRO A 771 0.98 23.56 -6.75
N HIS A 772 1.57 23.40 -5.56
CA HIS A 772 1.56 22.14 -4.81
C HIS A 772 0.17 21.82 -4.23
N VAL A 773 -0.52 22.81 -3.69
CA VAL A 773 -1.87 22.64 -3.13
C VAL A 773 -2.89 22.38 -4.25
N VAL A 774 -2.78 23.08 -5.38
CA VAL A 774 -3.62 22.84 -6.56
C VAL A 774 -3.31 21.47 -7.17
N LEU A 775 -2.05 21.02 -7.18
CA LEU A 775 -1.67 19.67 -7.63
C LEU A 775 -2.19 18.60 -6.69
N ALA A 776 -2.04 18.79 -5.39
CA ALA A 776 -2.60 17.91 -4.38
C ALA A 776 -4.13 17.84 -4.52
N SER A 777 -4.81 18.96 -4.74
CA SER A 777 -6.25 19.01 -4.96
C SER A 777 -6.68 18.28 -6.23
N THR A 778 -5.96 18.49 -7.34
CA THR A 778 -6.21 17.82 -8.63
C THR A 778 -6.01 16.30 -8.50
N ILE A 779 -4.92 15.87 -7.89
CA ILE A 779 -4.62 14.46 -7.62
C ILE A 779 -5.68 13.87 -6.69
N LEU A 780 -6.05 14.58 -5.62
CA LEU A 780 -7.07 14.16 -4.67
C LEU A 780 -8.45 14.05 -5.34
N ALA A 781 -8.78 14.94 -6.28
CA ALA A 781 -10.03 14.88 -7.05
C ALA A 781 -10.06 13.73 -8.07
N LEU A 782 -8.91 13.33 -8.63
CA LEU A 782 -8.82 12.18 -9.54
C LEU A 782 -8.81 10.84 -8.78
N ILE A 783 -8.14 10.78 -7.63
CA ILE A 783 -7.96 9.56 -6.83
C ILE A 783 -9.16 9.33 -5.91
N TYR A 784 -9.72 10.39 -5.33
CA TYR A 784 -10.85 10.33 -4.42
C TYR A 784 -11.83 11.49 -4.70
N PRO A 785 -12.62 11.39 -5.80
CA PRO A 785 -13.61 12.41 -6.19
C PRO A 785 -14.52 12.90 -5.04
N PRO A 786 -15.00 12.06 -4.09
CA PRO A 786 -15.86 12.52 -3.00
C PRO A 786 -15.29 13.67 -2.16
N SER A 787 -13.96 13.85 -2.12
CA SER A 787 -13.30 15.02 -1.47
C SER A 787 -13.84 16.37 -1.92
N PHE A 788 -14.38 16.47 -3.13
CA PHE A 788 -14.78 17.75 -3.71
C PHE A 788 -16.20 17.78 -4.30
N THR A 789 -16.93 16.65 -4.32
CA THR A 789 -18.30 16.61 -4.87
C THR A 789 -19.30 17.46 -4.07
N TRP A 790 -19.00 17.77 -2.81
CA TRP A 790 -19.79 18.70 -1.98
C TRP A 790 -19.68 20.16 -2.44
N PHE A 791 -18.59 20.52 -3.14
CA PHE A 791 -18.37 21.86 -3.68
C PHE A 791 -19.07 22.01 -5.03
N THR A 792 -20.38 22.13 -4.96
CA THR A 792 -21.29 22.17 -6.13
C THR A 792 -21.43 23.59 -6.72
N ASN A 793 -22.24 23.73 -7.78
CA ASN A 793 -22.62 25.01 -8.44
C ASN A 793 -23.01 26.14 -7.46
N ARG A 794 -23.48 25.80 -6.25
CA ARG A 794 -23.80 26.75 -5.18
C ARG A 794 -22.58 27.54 -4.69
N TYR A 795 -21.39 26.94 -4.70
CA TYR A 795 -20.18 27.51 -4.11
C TYR A 795 -19.21 28.12 -5.12
N TYR A 796 -19.30 27.77 -6.42
CA TYR A 796 -18.40 28.33 -7.45
C TYR A 796 -18.54 29.83 -7.64
N ALA A 797 -19.76 30.35 -7.70
CA ALA A 797 -20.00 31.79 -7.90
C ALA A 797 -19.49 32.62 -6.71
N PRO A 798 -19.80 32.28 -5.43
CA PRO A 798 -19.20 32.93 -4.27
C PRO A 798 -17.67 32.81 -4.20
N ALA A 799 -17.12 31.63 -4.52
CA ALA A 799 -15.67 31.41 -4.52
C ALA A 799 -14.95 32.27 -5.57
N LEU A 800 -15.50 32.34 -6.80
CA LEU A 800 -14.97 33.22 -7.84
C LEU A 800 -15.11 34.70 -7.42
N GLY A 801 -16.24 35.08 -6.82
CA GLY A 801 -16.44 36.43 -6.27
C GLY A 801 -15.41 36.79 -5.19
N PHE A 802 -15.10 35.86 -4.28
CA PHE A 802 -14.05 36.04 -3.28
C PHE A 802 -12.66 36.22 -3.91
N LEU A 803 -12.30 35.37 -4.88
CA LEU A 803 -11.03 35.50 -5.61
C LEU A 803 -10.93 36.85 -6.33
N MET A 804 -12.01 37.30 -6.96
CA MET A 804 -12.09 38.59 -7.65
C MET A 804 -11.99 39.78 -6.67
N PHE A 805 -12.64 39.68 -5.51
CA PHE A 805 -12.51 40.65 -4.44
C PHE A 805 -11.08 40.74 -3.89
N ALA A 806 -10.42 39.59 -3.66
CA ALA A 806 -9.04 39.55 -3.18
C ALA A 806 -8.06 40.25 -4.15
N VAL A 807 -8.27 40.11 -5.47
CA VAL A 807 -7.52 40.87 -6.48
C VAL A 807 -7.80 42.38 -6.39
N GLY A 808 -9.05 42.80 -6.22
CA GLY A 808 -9.39 44.20 -6.02
C GLY A 808 -8.71 44.80 -4.78
N VAL A 809 -8.70 44.08 -3.65
CA VAL A 809 -8.03 44.51 -2.41
C VAL A 809 -6.52 44.61 -2.58
N ASN A 810 -5.91 43.68 -3.34
CA ASN A 810 -4.47 43.62 -3.53
C ASN A 810 -3.92 44.59 -4.58
N SER A 811 -4.77 45.15 -5.46
CA SER A 811 -4.37 46.05 -6.54
C SER A 811 -4.17 47.50 -6.06
N SER A 812 -3.08 48.16 -6.43
CA SER A 812 -2.82 49.56 -6.09
C SER A 812 -3.02 50.51 -7.27
N GLU A 813 -3.33 51.78 -7.01
CA GLU A 813 -3.45 52.81 -8.05
C GLU A 813 -2.12 53.02 -8.82
N LYS A 814 -0.98 52.72 -8.18
CA LYS A 814 0.35 52.78 -8.81
C LYS A 814 0.54 51.69 -9.86
N ASP A 815 0.03 50.48 -9.62
CA ASP A 815 0.12 49.35 -10.57
C ASP A 815 -0.61 49.66 -11.88
N PHE A 816 -1.77 50.32 -11.79
CA PHE A 816 -2.52 50.79 -12.96
C PHE A 816 -1.75 51.88 -13.72
N LEU A 817 -1.23 52.89 -13.01
CA LEU A 817 -0.47 53.99 -13.63
C LEU A 817 0.81 53.49 -14.33
N GLU A 818 1.47 52.46 -13.80
CA GLU A 818 2.66 51.87 -14.40
C GLU A 818 2.33 50.99 -15.62
N ALA A 819 1.27 50.17 -15.56
CA ALA A 819 0.82 49.37 -16.68
C ALA A 819 0.34 50.23 -17.87
N PHE A 820 -0.33 51.36 -17.62
CA PHE A 820 -0.76 52.29 -18.67
C PHE A 820 0.41 52.95 -19.44
N LYS A 821 1.66 52.85 -18.95
CA LYS A 821 2.84 53.26 -19.71
C LYS A 821 3.18 52.29 -20.85
N LYS A 822 2.57 51.10 -20.91
CA LYS A 822 2.77 50.08 -21.96
C LYS A 822 1.47 49.75 -22.72
N PRO A 823 0.80 50.73 -23.36
CA PRO A 823 -0.51 50.53 -23.98
C PRO A 823 -0.50 49.51 -25.13
N ALA A 824 0.60 49.42 -25.88
CA ALA A 824 0.75 48.44 -26.95
C ALA A 824 0.74 46.99 -26.43
N ALA A 825 1.36 46.74 -25.27
CA ALA A 825 1.36 45.42 -24.63
C ALA A 825 -0.05 45.03 -24.16
N ILE A 826 -0.78 45.96 -23.55
CA ILE A 826 -2.16 45.75 -23.12
C ILE A 826 -3.05 45.40 -24.32
N PHE A 827 -2.90 46.14 -25.42
CA PHE A 827 -3.64 45.87 -26.66
C PHE A 827 -3.30 44.49 -27.24
N ALA A 828 -2.01 44.12 -27.30
CA ALA A 828 -1.59 42.80 -27.75
C ALA A 828 -2.14 41.66 -26.87
N GLY A 829 -2.19 41.86 -25.54
CA GLY A 829 -2.81 40.92 -24.61
C GLY A 829 -4.29 40.72 -24.90
N TYR A 830 -5.01 41.81 -25.21
CA TYR A 830 -6.41 41.76 -25.62
C TYR A 830 -6.64 40.98 -26.91
N ILE A 831 -5.80 41.20 -27.92
CA ILE A 831 -5.87 40.45 -29.18
C ILE A 831 -5.58 38.96 -28.93
N GLY A 832 -4.62 38.66 -28.06
CA GLY A 832 -4.34 37.30 -27.60
C GLY A 832 -5.59 36.62 -27.01
N GLN A 833 -6.23 37.27 -26.04
CA GLN A 833 -7.34 36.70 -25.28
C GLN A 833 -8.66 36.66 -26.06
N PHE A 834 -9.02 37.70 -26.81
CA PHE A 834 -10.35 37.83 -27.40
C PHE A 834 -10.40 37.72 -28.93
N ALA A 835 -9.27 37.46 -29.59
CA ALA A 835 -9.24 37.13 -31.02
C ALA A 835 -8.49 35.83 -31.29
N LEU A 836 -7.21 35.76 -30.92
CA LEU A 836 -6.36 34.62 -31.20
C LEU A 836 -6.87 33.33 -30.54
N LYS A 837 -7.17 33.38 -29.23
CA LYS A 837 -7.65 32.20 -28.52
C LYS A 837 -9.05 31.75 -28.94
N PRO A 838 -10.05 32.65 -29.15
CA PRO A 838 -11.32 32.29 -29.76
C PRO A 838 -11.18 31.60 -31.13
N LEU A 839 -10.27 32.07 -31.98
CA LEU A 839 -9.97 31.43 -33.27
C LEU A 839 -9.45 30.00 -33.09
N LEU A 840 -8.52 29.79 -32.15
CA LEU A 840 -8.04 28.46 -31.79
C LEU A 840 -9.16 27.60 -31.20
N GLY A 841 -10.04 28.14 -30.37
CA GLY A 841 -11.18 27.42 -29.81
C GLY A 841 -12.16 26.97 -30.89
N TYR A 842 -12.41 27.80 -31.90
CA TYR A 842 -13.20 27.43 -33.07
C TYR A 842 -12.54 26.31 -33.88
N LEU A 843 -11.23 26.41 -34.14
CA LEU A 843 -10.46 25.40 -34.86
C LEU A 843 -10.48 24.05 -34.12
N PHE A 844 -10.07 24.03 -32.85
CA PHE A 844 -10.00 22.82 -32.04
C PHE A 844 -11.39 22.25 -31.76
N GLY A 845 -12.40 23.10 -31.54
CA GLY A 845 -13.79 22.66 -31.44
C GLY A 845 -14.29 22.02 -32.75
N THR A 846 -13.89 22.55 -33.92
CA THR A 846 -14.21 21.95 -35.22
C THR A 846 -13.53 20.60 -35.39
N VAL A 847 -12.22 20.50 -35.10
CA VAL A 847 -11.46 19.24 -35.12
C VAL A 847 -12.09 18.20 -34.19
N ALA A 848 -12.56 18.60 -33.01
CA ALA A 848 -13.26 17.72 -32.07
C ALA A 848 -14.41 16.98 -32.76
N MET A 849 -15.27 17.70 -33.50
CA MET A 849 -16.45 17.11 -34.13
C MET A 849 -16.11 16.42 -35.46
N SER A 850 -15.34 17.07 -36.34
CA SER A 850 -15.16 16.61 -37.72
C SER A 850 -14.08 15.55 -37.89
N VAL A 851 -13.04 15.55 -37.04
CA VAL A 851 -11.92 14.61 -37.12
C VAL A 851 -12.04 13.51 -36.07
N LEU A 852 -12.43 13.88 -34.84
CA LEU A 852 -12.50 12.95 -33.70
C LEU A 852 -13.92 12.43 -33.41
N GLY A 853 -14.95 12.93 -34.09
CA GLY A 853 -16.33 12.48 -33.91
C GLY A 853 -16.91 12.78 -32.52
N LEU A 854 -16.38 13.77 -31.80
CA LEU A 854 -16.82 14.10 -30.44
C LEU A 854 -18.16 14.86 -30.44
N PRO A 855 -19.00 14.70 -29.39
CA PRO A 855 -20.25 15.44 -29.23
C PRO A 855 -20.09 16.96 -29.36
N THR A 856 -21.09 17.61 -29.98
CA THR A 856 -21.16 19.07 -30.15
C THR A 856 -21.00 19.82 -28.83
N SER A 857 -21.46 19.24 -27.72
CA SER A 857 -21.37 19.80 -26.37
C SER A 857 -19.92 19.91 -25.87
N LEU A 858 -19.06 18.92 -26.17
CA LEU A 858 -17.63 19.01 -25.84
C LEU A 858 -16.91 20.05 -26.70
N ALA A 859 -17.27 20.15 -27.99
CA ALA A 859 -16.74 21.20 -28.85
C ALA A 859 -17.18 22.60 -28.37
N ALA A 860 -18.44 22.74 -27.94
CA ALA A 860 -18.95 23.96 -27.34
C ALA A 860 -18.20 24.31 -26.04
N GLY A 861 -17.87 23.35 -25.19
CA GLY A 861 -17.06 23.60 -23.99
C GLY A 861 -15.65 24.14 -24.31
N ILE A 862 -14.99 23.64 -25.38
CA ILE A 862 -13.70 24.16 -25.84
C ILE A 862 -13.85 25.61 -26.35
N MET A 863 -14.88 25.87 -27.16
CA MET A 863 -15.18 27.22 -27.67
C MET A 863 -15.58 28.19 -26.56
N LEU A 864 -16.26 27.72 -25.51
CA LEU A 864 -16.62 28.56 -24.36
C LEU A 864 -15.38 28.92 -23.55
N THR A 865 -14.49 27.95 -23.34
CA THR A 865 -13.21 28.15 -22.63
C THR A 865 -12.31 29.16 -23.33
N SER A 866 -12.41 29.30 -24.66
CA SER A 866 -11.63 30.29 -25.41
C SER A 866 -12.19 31.72 -25.36
N CYS A 867 -13.45 31.90 -24.96
CA CYS A 867 -14.16 33.19 -24.98
C CYS A 867 -14.07 33.98 -23.66
N VAL A 868 -13.54 33.37 -22.60
CA VAL A 868 -13.47 33.97 -21.26
C VAL A 868 -12.20 34.80 -21.06
N SER A 869 -12.19 35.69 -20.06
CA SER A 869 -11.04 36.52 -19.73
C SER A 869 -9.84 35.73 -19.21
N GLY A 870 -8.68 36.41 -19.08
CA GLY A 870 -7.49 35.88 -18.41
C GLY A 870 -7.77 35.36 -16.99
N ALA A 871 -6.99 34.38 -16.55
CA ALA A 871 -7.07 33.80 -15.21
C ALA A 871 -6.09 34.50 -14.25
N GLN A 872 -6.39 34.51 -12.95
CA GLN A 872 -5.43 34.94 -11.93
C GLN A 872 -4.11 34.14 -11.97
N LEU A 873 -4.16 32.91 -12.48
CA LEU A 873 -3.00 32.05 -12.66
C LEU A 873 -1.98 32.63 -13.66
N SER A 874 -2.40 33.43 -14.65
CA SER A 874 -1.46 34.13 -15.55
C SER A 874 -0.68 35.23 -14.82
N ASN A 875 -1.32 35.92 -13.87
CA ASN A 875 -0.68 36.92 -13.03
C ASN A 875 0.39 36.29 -12.14
N TYR A 876 0.08 35.13 -11.58
CA TYR A 876 1.01 34.35 -10.78
C TYR A 876 2.19 33.80 -11.60
N ALA A 877 1.93 33.20 -12.77
CA ALA A 877 2.98 32.71 -13.66
C ALA A 877 3.92 33.84 -14.11
N THR A 878 3.36 35.02 -14.39
CA THR A 878 4.12 36.23 -14.70
C THR A 878 4.97 36.67 -13.50
N PHE A 879 4.40 36.69 -12.29
CA PHE A 879 5.14 37.05 -11.08
C PHE A 879 6.34 36.12 -10.82
N LEU A 880 6.18 34.81 -10.98
CA LEU A 880 7.28 33.85 -10.78
C LEU A 880 8.41 33.97 -11.80
N THR A 881 8.05 34.27 -13.05
CA THR A 881 9.01 34.29 -14.15
C THR A 881 9.67 35.65 -14.32
N ASP A 882 8.85 36.70 -14.27
CA ASP A 882 9.20 38.09 -14.51
C ASP A 882 8.47 39.01 -13.50
N PRO A 883 8.92 39.07 -12.23
CA PRO A 883 8.24 39.84 -11.17
C PRO A 883 7.93 41.30 -11.55
N GLN A 884 8.82 41.93 -12.33
CA GLN A 884 8.65 43.31 -12.82
C GLN A 884 7.50 43.48 -13.82
N MET A 885 6.99 42.39 -14.43
CA MET A 885 5.84 42.40 -15.34
C MET A 885 4.53 42.03 -14.65
N ALA A 886 4.54 41.67 -13.37
CA ALA A 886 3.34 41.31 -12.63
C ALA A 886 2.27 42.43 -12.64
N PRO A 887 2.59 43.73 -12.43
CA PRO A 887 1.60 44.80 -12.51
C PRO A 887 0.92 44.88 -13.90
N LEU A 888 1.69 44.71 -14.98
CA LEU A 888 1.17 44.73 -16.34
C LEU A 888 0.18 43.58 -16.58
N SER A 889 0.51 42.36 -16.15
CA SER A 889 -0.36 41.19 -16.24
C SER A 889 -1.65 41.35 -15.42
N ILE A 890 -1.55 41.83 -14.18
CA ILE A 890 -2.71 42.11 -13.32
C ILE A 890 -3.68 43.08 -14.01
N VAL A 891 -3.16 44.16 -14.60
CA VAL A 891 -3.98 45.17 -15.28
C VAL A 891 -4.60 44.61 -16.56
N MET A 892 -3.88 43.83 -17.37
CA MET A 892 -4.45 43.14 -18.54
C MET A 892 -5.59 42.20 -18.13
N THR A 893 -5.36 41.37 -17.11
CA THR A 893 -6.39 40.47 -16.59
C THR A 893 -7.58 41.25 -16.04
N ALA A 894 -7.38 42.33 -15.28
CA ALA A 894 -8.46 43.17 -14.77
C ALA A 894 -9.29 43.83 -15.89
N LEU A 895 -8.64 44.39 -16.91
CA LEU A 895 -9.31 45.00 -18.06
C LEU A 895 -10.06 43.97 -18.90
N SER A 896 -9.48 42.79 -19.13
CA SER A 896 -10.15 41.71 -19.87
C SER A 896 -11.36 41.16 -19.11
N THR A 897 -11.23 41.05 -17.79
CA THR A 897 -12.25 40.60 -16.85
C THR A 897 -13.42 41.60 -16.78
N ALA A 898 -13.14 42.90 -16.79
CA ALA A 898 -14.17 43.94 -16.81
C ALA A 898 -15.01 43.93 -18.11
N THR A 899 -14.38 43.75 -19.27
CA THR A 899 -15.08 43.75 -20.56
C THR A 899 -15.62 42.38 -20.96
N ALA A 900 -15.18 41.29 -20.32
CA ALA A 900 -15.73 39.94 -20.50
C ALA A 900 -17.25 39.90 -20.30
N ALA A 901 -17.80 40.80 -19.48
CA ALA A 901 -19.24 40.97 -19.31
C ALA A 901 -19.99 41.12 -20.63
N PHE A 902 -19.38 41.74 -21.65
CA PHE A 902 -19.97 41.93 -22.97
C PHE A 902 -19.31 41.07 -24.05
N ILE A 903 -17.99 40.90 -23.98
CA ILE A 903 -17.23 40.19 -25.02
C ILE A 903 -17.50 38.68 -24.96
N THR A 904 -17.48 38.07 -23.77
CA THR A 904 -17.67 36.62 -23.63
C THR A 904 -19.04 36.16 -24.14
N PRO A 905 -20.17 36.79 -23.76
CA PRO A 905 -21.49 36.41 -24.28
C PRO A 905 -21.60 36.59 -25.81
N THR A 906 -20.99 37.65 -26.35
CA THR A 906 -21.01 37.95 -27.79
C THR A 906 -20.21 36.93 -28.60
N LEU A 907 -18.99 36.60 -28.16
CA LEU A 907 -18.16 35.58 -28.80
C LEU A 907 -18.79 34.18 -28.65
N THR A 908 -19.38 33.88 -27.50
CA THR A 908 -20.10 32.62 -27.28
C THR A 908 -21.30 32.50 -28.22
N LEU A 909 -22.09 33.57 -28.40
CA LEU A 909 -23.17 33.59 -29.38
C LEU A 909 -22.65 33.39 -30.82
N LEU A 910 -21.51 34.00 -31.16
CA LEU A 910 -20.94 33.92 -32.51
C LEU A 910 -20.36 32.52 -32.83
N LEU A 911 -19.63 31.92 -31.89
CA LEU A 911 -18.95 30.63 -32.07
C LEU A 911 -19.87 29.43 -31.82
N ILE A 912 -20.76 29.54 -30.81
CA ILE A 912 -21.57 28.43 -30.31
C ILE A 912 -23.05 28.62 -30.64
N GLY A 913 -23.55 29.85 -30.72
CA GLY A 913 -24.99 30.17 -30.83
C GLY A 913 -25.70 29.61 -32.06
N LYS A 914 -24.97 29.20 -33.10
CA LYS A 914 -25.53 28.46 -34.25
C LYS A 914 -25.77 26.97 -33.97
N LYS A 915 -25.22 26.45 -32.87
CA LYS A 915 -25.21 25.02 -32.51
C LYS A 915 -25.93 24.74 -31.20
N LEU A 916 -25.88 25.65 -30.23
CA LEU A 916 -26.59 25.57 -28.94
C LEU A 916 -27.19 26.94 -28.60
N PRO A 917 -28.35 27.01 -27.92
CA PRO A 917 -28.93 28.27 -27.48
C PRO A 917 -28.03 28.94 -26.43
N VAL A 918 -27.83 30.26 -26.55
CA VAL A 918 -26.98 31.05 -25.65
C VAL A 918 -27.79 32.21 -25.05
N ASP A 919 -27.94 32.25 -23.73
CA ASP A 919 -28.61 33.34 -23.01
C ASP A 919 -27.65 34.52 -22.76
N VAL A 920 -27.52 35.38 -23.76
CA VAL A 920 -26.63 36.55 -23.70
C VAL A 920 -26.96 37.49 -22.53
N LYS A 921 -28.25 37.76 -22.28
CA LYS A 921 -28.66 38.70 -21.22
C LYS A 921 -28.36 38.14 -19.83
N GLY A 922 -28.65 36.85 -19.62
CA GLY A 922 -28.30 36.16 -18.39
C GLY A 922 -26.80 36.11 -18.15
N MET A 923 -26.00 35.80 -19.19
CA MET A 923 -24.54 35.78 -19.07
C MET A 923 -23.96 37.15 -18.72
N ILE A 924 -24.42 38.25 -19.34
CA ILE A 924 -23.99 39.63 -19.01
C ILE A 924 -24.24 39.91 -17.52
N SER A 925 -25.48 39.69 -17.06
CA SER A 925 -25.88 39.95 -15.66
C SER A 925 -25.03 39.16 -14.67
N ASN A 926 -24.77 37.89 -14.99
CA ASN A 926 -24.01 36.99 -14.11
C ASN A 926 -22.52 37.37 -14.02
N ILE A 927 -21.90 37.78 -15.14
CA ILE A 927 -20.51 38.24 -15.13
C ILE A 927 -20.41 39.57 -14.37
N LEU A 928 -21.35 40.50 -14.53
CA LEU A 928 -21.37 41.74 -13.75
C LEU A 928 -21.44 41.48 -12.24
N GLN A 929 -22.25 40.51 -11.81
CA GLN A 929 -22.43 40.16 -10.40
C GLN A 929 -21.25 39.38 -9.79
N ILE A 930 -20.74 38.36 -10.48
CA ILE A 930 -19.73 37.44 -9.93
C ILE A 930 -18.32 38.03 -10.05
N VAL A 931 -18.10 38.90 -11.02
CA VAL A 931 -16.75 39.30 -11.43
C VAL A 931 -16.55 40.80 -11.27
N VAL A 932 -17.38 41.63 -11.91
CA VAL A 932 -17.16 43.09 -11.90
C VAL A 932 -17.45 43.70 -10.53
N ALA A 933 -18.58 43.35 -9.91
CA ALA A 933 -18.97 43.91 -8.62
C ALA A 933 -17.97 43.59 -7.48
N PRO A 934 -17.44 42.36 -7.33
CA PRO A 934 -16.46 42.05 -6.29
C PRO A 934 -15.10 42.74 -6.50
N VAL A 935 -14.60 42.86 -7.74
CA VAL A 935 -13.37 43.62 -8.04
C VAL A 935 -13.56 45.09 -7.65
N ALA A 936 -14.66 45.71 -8.07
CA ALA A 936 -14.97 47.10 -7.73
C ALA A 936 -15.09 47.30 -6.21
N GLY A 937 -15.72 46.35 -5.50
CA GLY A 937 -15.81 46.36 -4.04
C GLY A 937 -14.44 46.25 -3.35
N GLY A 938 -13.55 45.40 -3.84
CA GLY A 938 -12.19 45.25 -3.32
C GLY A 938 -11.34 46.51 -3.53
N LEU A 939 -11.42 47.12 -4.73
CA LEU A 939 -10.75 48.39 -5.04
C LEU A 939 -11.28 49.54 -4.18
N PHE A 940 -12.61 49.61 -4.01
CA PHE A 940 -13.24 50.60 -3.15
C PHE A 940 -12.80 50.44 -1.70
N LEU A 941 -12.75 49.21 -1.18
CA LEU A 941 -12.25 48.94 0.17
C LEU A 941 -10.78 49.36 0.33
N ASN A 942 -9.93 49.04 -0.65
CA ASN A 942 -8.52 49.40 -0.63
C ASN A 942 -8.31 50.93 -0.62
N ARG A 943 -9.15 51.67 -1.35
CA ARG A 943 -9.08 53.15 -1.45
C ARG A 943 -9.69 53.88 -0.27
N CYS A 944 -10.88 53.48 0.17
CA CYS A 944 -11.65 54.23 1.17
C CYS A 944 -11.36 53.80 2.61
N LEU A 945 -10.91 52.55 2.84
CA LEU A 945 -10.66 51.98 4.16
C LEU A 945 -9.31 51.22 4.19
N PRO A 946 -8.18 51.92 3.98
CA PRO A 946 -6.86 51.28 3.84
C PRO A 946 -6.41 50.54 5.10
N GLN A 947 -6.87 50.96 6.29
CA GLN A 947 -6.59 50.25 7.54
C GLN A 947 -7.21 48.84 7.56
N ILE A 948 -8.44 48.70 7.05
CA ILE A 948 -9.11 47.40 6.95
C ILE A 948 -8.43 46.54 5.88
N SER A 949 -8.15 47.14 4.71
CA SER A 949 -7.41 46.49 3.61
C SER A 949 -6.07 45.90 4.10
N ASN A 950 -5.27 46.69 4.81
CA ASN A 950 -3.98 46.25 5.34
C ASN A 950 -4.11 45.15 6.41
N ALA A 951 -5.17 45.18 7.23
CA ALA A 951 -5.42 44.16 8.23
C ALA A 951 -5.77 42.79 7.61
N ILE A 952 -6.54 42.77 6.52
CA ILE A 952 -6.94 41.51 5.86
C ILE A 952 -5.91 41.01 4.84
N ARG A 953 -5.03 41.87 4.33
CA ARG A 953 -4.05 41.57 3.26
C ARG A 953 -3.19 40.33 3.53
N PRO A 954 -2.68 40.06 4.75
CA PRO A 954 -1.89 38.86 5.04
C PRO A 954 -2.70 37.55 4.97
N LEU A 955 -4.02 37.62 5.18
CA LEU A 955 -4.92 36.45 5.19
C LEU A 955 -5.45 36.10 3.79
N LEU A 956 -5.47 37.06 2.87
CA LEU A 956 -6.01 36.87 1.53
C LEU A 956 -5.24 35.83 0.72
N PRO A 957 -3.90 35.84 0.61
CA PRO A 957 -3.16 34.84 -0.16
C PRO A 957 -3.41 33.38 0.25
N PRO A 958 -3.28 32.96 1.53
CA PRO A 958 -3.54 31.56 1.91
C PRO A 958 -5.01 31.16 1.72
N LEU A 959 -5.96 32.09 1.94
CA LEU A 959 -7.38 31.80 1.70
C LEU A 959 -7.68 31.71 0.20
N SER A 960 -7.06 32.54 -0.64
CA SER A 960 -7.12 32.42 -2.10
C SER A 960 -6.53 31.11 -2.61
N VAL A 961 -5.44 30.62 -2.01
CA VAL A 961 -4.86 29.30 -2.32
C VAL A 961 -5.86 28.18 -2.00
N PHE A 962 -6.48 28.22 -0.82
CA PHE A 962 -7.48 27.23 -0.40
C PHE A 962 -8.74 27.25 -1.29
N VAL A 963 -9.30 28.43 -1.54
CA VAL A 963 -10.47 28.61 -2.41
C VAL A 963 -10.16 28.18 -3.84
N THR A 964 -8.97 28.48 -4.34
CA THR A 964 -8.50 27.99 -5.64
C THR A 964 -8.44 26.46 -5.62
N ALA A 965 -7.84 25.83 -4.62
CA ALA A 965 -7.76 24.37 -4.53
C ALA A 965 -9.16 23.72 -4.59
N LEU A 966 -10.15 24.25 -3.87
CA LEU A 966 -11.53 23.75 -3.91
C LEU A 966 -12.19 23.94 -5.29
N ALA A 967 -12.03 25.13 -5.88
CA ALA A 967 -12.58 25.44 -7.19
C ALA A 967 -11.99 24.57 -8.32
N VAL A 968 -10.86 23.91 -8.07
CA VAL A 968 -10.11 23.07 -9.03
C VAL A 968 -10.39 21.60 -8.88
N GLY A 969 -10.39 21.11 -7.64
CA GLY A 969 -10.67 19.71 -7.38
C GLY A 969 -12.12 19.36 -7.69
N ALA A 970 -13.05 20.28 -7.40
CA ALA A 970 -14.48 20.02 -7.52
C ALA A 970 -14.99 19.76 -8.95
N PRO A 971 -14.62 20.54 -9.98
CA PRO A 971 -15.08 20.28 -11.34
C PRO A 971 -14.58 18.95 -11.88
N LEU A 972 -13.34 18.61 -11.52
CA LEU A 972 -12.66 17.40 -11.94
C LEU A 972 -13.28 16.16 -11.27
N ALA A 973 -13.56 16.25 -9.98
CA ALA A 973 -14.25 15.22 -9.21
C ALA A 973 -15.69 15.02 -9.69
N ILE A 974 -16.44 16.10 -9.92
CA ILE A 974 -17.84 16.04 -10.38
C ILE A 974 -17.96 15.43 -11.78
N ASN A 975 -16.95 15.59 -12.64
CA ASN A 975 -16.95 15.12 -14.03
C ASN A 975 -16.03 13.92 -14.28
N ILE A 976 -15.63 13.20 -13.23
CA ILE A 976 -14.64 12.11 -13.31
C ILE A 976 -15.05 11.01 -14.30
N ASP A 977 -16.34 10.69 -14.38
CA ASP A 977 -16.87 9.67 -15.29
C ASP A 977 -16.71 10.07 -16.77
N SER A 978 -16.82 11.37 -17.07
CA SER A 978 -16.60 11.90 -18.42
C SER A 978 -15.13 11.83 -18.83
N LEU A 979 -14.22 12.02 -17.85
CA LEU A 979 -12.76 11.91 -18.00
C LEU A 979 -12.29 10.46 -18.16
N MET A 980 -12.91 9.53 -17.43
CA MET A 980 -12.61 8.10 -17.49
C MET A 980 -13.33 7.37 -18.63
N SER A 981 -14.17 8.08 -19.39
CA SER A 981 -14.82 7.53 -20.57
C SER A 981 -13.80 7.18 -21.68
N PRO A 982 -14.13 6.25 -22.61
CA PRO A 982 -13.25 5.91 -23.74
C PRO A 982 -12.82 7.11 -24.60
N SER A 983 -13.62 8.18 -24.59
CA SER A 983 -13.33 9.43 -25.31
C SER A 983 -12.60 10.47 -24.44
N GLY A 984 -12.52 10.27 -23.13
CA GLY A 984 -11.97 11.23 -22.17
C GLY A 984 -10.49 11.55 -22.39
N MET A 985 -9.69 10.56 -22.79
CA MET A 985 -8.28 10.78 -23.18
C MET A 985 -8.17 11.65 -24.44
N SER A 986 -9.04 11.46 -25.43
CA SER A 986 -9.05 12.27 -26.65
C SER A 986 -9.41 13.73 -26.34
N VAL A 987 -10.37 13.96 -25.43
CA VAL A 987 -10.73 15.30 -24.97
C VAL A 987 -9.57 15.94 -24.20
N LEU A 988 -8.90 15.19 -23.32
CA LEU A 988 -7.73 15.65 -22.58
C LEU A 988 -6.59 16.09 -23.51
N PHE A 989 -6.21 15.26 -24.47
CA PHE A 989 -5.18 15.62 -25.46
C PHE A 989 -5.57 16.84 -26.28
N LEU A 990 -6.84 16.94 -26.67
CA LEU A 990 -7.34 18.05 -27.47
C LEU A 990 -7.30 19.37 -26.69
N VAL A 991 -7.67 19.36 -25.40
CA VAL A 991 -7.61 20.52 -24.51
C VAL A 991 -6.15 20.93 -24.23
N ILE A 992 -5.25 19.97 -23.98
CA ILE A 992 -3.81 20.24 -23.82
C ILE A 992 -3.24 20.90 -25.08
N ALA A 993 -3.53 20.33 -26.25
CA ALA A 993 -3.06 20.86 -27.53
C ALA A 993 -3.63 22.27 -27.80
N PHE A 994 -4.91 22.50 -27.51
CA PHE A 994 -5.55 23.82 -27.61
C PHE A 994 -4.82 24.88 -26.78
N HIS A 995 -4.53 24.62 -25.50
CA HIS A 995 -3.80 25.56 -24.65
C HIS A 995 -2.34 25.73 -25.09
N LEU A 996 -1.65 24.65 -25.43
CA LEU A 996 -0.27 24.68 -25.89
C LEU A 996 -0.10 25.52 -27.16
N SER A 997 -1.00 25.37 -28.13
CA SER A 997 -1.03 26.20 -29.33
C SER A 997 -1.21 27.68 -28.99
N ALA A 998 -2.06 28.01 -28.02
CA ALA A 998 -2.26 29.39 -27.58
C ALA A 998 -1.00 29.98 -26.93
N PHE A 999 -0.30 29.24 -26.06
CA PHE A 999 0.97 29.67 -25.47
C PHE A 999 2.02 29.95 -26.53
N ILE A 1000 2.19 29.01 -27.47
CA ILE A 1000 3.19 29.08 -28.53
C ILE A 1000 2.90 30.28 -29.44
N LEU A 1001 1.70 30.37 -30.01
CA LEU A 1001 1.40 31.45 -30.97
C LEU A 1001 1.49 32.84 -30.33
N ALA A 1002 1.00 33.00 -29.10
CA ALA A 1002 1.12 34.27 -28.39
C ALA A 1002 2.57 34.66 -28.10
N TYR A 1003 3.43 33.68 -27.75
CA TYR A 1003 4.87 33.91 -27.56
C TYR A 1003 5.58 34.37 -28.84
N PHE A 1004 5.27 33.73 -29.98
CA PHE A 1004 5.85 34.08 -31.27
C PHE A 1004 5.35 35.44 -31.78
N LEU A 1005 4.04 35.68 -31.75
CA LEU A 1005 3.44 36.93 -32.25
C LEU A 1005 3.87 38.15 -31.44
N SER A 1006 3.98 38.01 -30.11
CA SER A 1006 4.52 39.07 -29.26
C SER A 1006 6.01 39.34 -29.54
N GLY A 1007 6.79 38.30 -29.85
CA GLY A 1007 8.19 38.45 -30.25
C GLY A 1007 8.35 39.29 -31.52
N LEU A 1008 7.49 39.05 -32.50
CA LEU A 1008 7.44 39.84 -33.74
C LEU A 1008 6.97 41.29 -33.47
N ALA A 1009 5.90 41.46 -32.69
CA ALA A 1009 5.30 42.75 -32.42
C ALA A 1009 6.21 43.66 -31.56
N PHE A 1010 6.99 43.08 -30.65
CA PHE A 1010 7.81 43.81 -29.68
C PHE A 1010 9.31 43.53 -29.81
N HIS A 1011 9.79 43.08 -30.98
CA HIS A 1011 11.20 42.73 -31.21
C HIS A 1011 12.22 43.83 -30.84
N LYS A 1012 11.80 45.11 -30.80
CA LYS A 1012 12.64 46.26 -30.42
C LYS A 1012 12.54 46.64 -28.94
N ALA A 1013 11.69 45.97 -28.16
CA ALA A 1013 11.49 46.28 -26.75
C ALA A 1013 12.68 45.73 -25.93
N PRO A 1014 13.25 46.50 -24.99
CA PRO A 1014 14.39 46.06 -24.17
C PRO A 1014 14.05 44.87 -23.28
N ASP A 1015 12.77 44.68 -23.00
CA ASP A 1015 12.16 43.66 -22.16
C ASP A 1015 11.38 42.61 -22.97
N VAL A 1016 11.65 42.49 -24.28
CA VAL A 1016 10.88 41.64 -25.22
C VAL A 1016 10.66 40.22 -24.69
N LYS A 1017 11.66 39.57 -24.11
CA LYS A 1017 11.53 38.20 -23.59
C LYS A 1017 10.55 38.08 -22.42
N ALA A 1018 10.59 39.04 -21.50
CA ALA A 1018 9.65 39.11 -20.38
C ALA A 1018 8.23 39.40 -20.89
N LEU A 1019 8.12 40.28 -21.90
CA LEU A 1019 6.85 40.61 -22.53
C LEU A 1019 6.25 39.43 -23.31
N GLN A 1020 7.10 38.65 -24.01
CA GLN A 1020 6.69 37.45 -24.73
C GLN A 1020 6.12 36.39 -23.78
N ARG A 1021 6.79 36.14 -22.65
CA ARG A 1021 6.30 35.21 -21.62
C ARG A 1021 4.99 35.70 -21.01
N THR A 1022 4.93 36.99 -20.64
CA THR A 1022 3.73 37.60 -20.04
C THR A 1022 2.52 37.48 -20.97
N LEU A 1023 2.66 37.86 -22.25
CA LEU A 1023 1.57 37.78 -23.23
C LEU A 1023 1.20 36.33 -23.59
N SER A 1024 2.18 35.41 -23.55
CA SER A 1024 1.94 33.98 -23.66
C SER A 1024 1.09 33.45 -22.51
N TYR A 1025 1.38 33.82 -21.26
CA TYR A 1025 0.59 33.43 -20.10
C TYR A 1025 -0.82 34.01 -20.12
N GLU A 1026 -0.95 35.32 -20.37
CA GLU A 1026 -2.27 35.98 -20.48
C GLU A 1026 -3.15 35.34 -21.56
N THR A 1027 -2.55 34.89 -22.66
CA THR A 1027 -3.30 34.25 -23.75
C THR A 1027 -3.59 32.78 -23.43
N GLY A 1028 -2.59 32.01 -22.99
CA GLY A 1028 -2.72 30.57 -22.75
C GLY A 1028 -3.57 30.21 -21.53
N MET A 1029 -3.52 31.02 -20.47
CA MET A 1029 -4.17 30.78 -19.17
C MET A 1029 -5.42 31.67 -19.00
N GLN A 1030 -6.56 31.23 -19.53
CA GLN A 1030 -7.85 31.90 -19.35
C GLN A 1030 -8.64 31.29 -18.18
N SER A 1031 -9.63 32.03 -17.67
CA SER A 1031 -10.42 31.67 -16.49
C SER A 1031 -11.34 30.47 -16.73
N SER A 1032 -10.80 29.26 -16.53
CA SER A 1032 -11.55 28.01 -16.59
C SER A 1032 -12.72 27.96 -15.61
N LEU A 1033 -12.60 28.62 -14.44
CA LEU A 1033 -13.68 28.72 -13.45
C LEU A 1033 -14.86 29.56 -13.94
N LEU A 1034 -14.58 30.66 -14.63
CA LEU A 1034 -15.63 31.48 -15.25
C LEU A 1034 -16.31 30.69 -16.38
N ALA A 1035 -15.53 30.01 -17.22
CA ALA A 1035 -16.08 29.16 -18.28
C ALA A 1035 -16.96 28.04 -17.73
N LEU A 1036 -16.54 27.39 -16.64
CA LEU A 1036 -17.31 26.35 -15.97
C LEU A 1036 -18.61 26.88 -15.35
N ALA A 1037 -18.55 28.03 -14.67
CA ALA A 1037 -19.74 28.64 -14.09
C ALA A 1037 -20.77 29.04 -15.16
N LEU A 1038 -20.30 29.49 -16.32
CA LEU A 1038 -21.17 29.79 -17.47
C LEU A 1038 -21.71 28.51 -18.12
N ALA A 1039 -20.88 27.47 -18.26
CA ALA A 1039 -21.29 26.16 -18.78
C ALA A 1039 -22.44 25.56 -17.96
N ASN A 1040 -22.26 25.48 -16.64
CA ASN A 1040 -23.22 24.86 -15.73
C ASN A 1040 -24.52 25.66 -15.55
N LYS A 1041 -24.51 26.96 -15.83
CA LYS A 1041 -25.68 27.83 -15.64
C LYS A 1041 -26.49 28.05 -16.91
N PHE A 1042 -25.84 28.08 -18.08
CA PHE A 1042 -26.48 28.55 -19.32
C PHE A 1042 -26.53 27.50 -20.42
N PHE A 1043 -25.93 26.32 -20.25
CA PHE A 1043 -26.04 25.22 -21.19
C PHE A 1043 -26.80 24.05 -20.56
N GLN A 1044 -27.74 23.48 -21.31
CA GLN A 1044 -28.58 22.37 -20.84
C GLN A 1044 -27.82 21.05 -20.79
N ASP A 1045 -26.83 20.87 -21.67
CA ASP A 1045 -26.01 19.66 -21.70
C ASP A 1045 -24.81 19.80 -20.74
N PRO A 1046 -24.72 18.97 -19.69
CA PRO A 1046 -23.63 19.03 -18.72
C PRO A 1046 -22.24 18.75 -19.33
N LEU A 1047 -22.16 18.09 -20.51
CA LEU A 1047 -20.90 17.84 -21.19
C LEU A 1047 -20.18 19.13 -21.62
N VAL A 1048 -20.89 20.26 -21.76
CA VAL A 1048 -20.27 21.57 -22.05
C VAL A 1048 -19.31 21.99 -20.93
N SER A 1049 -19.52 21.49 -19.71
CA SER A 1049 -18.69 21.80 -18.53
C SER A 1049 -17.37 21.02 -18.49
N VAL A 1050 -17.24 19.93 -19.25
CA VAL A 1050 -16.09 19.01 -19.20
C VAL A 1050 -14.79 19.68 -19.70
N PRO A 1051 -14.72 20.32 -20.88
CA PRO A 1051 -13.49 20.98 -21.32
C PRO A 1051 -13.02 22.13 -20.40
N PRO A 1052 -13.89 23.02 -19.88
CA PRO A 1052 -13.52 23.97 -18.83
C PRO A 1052 -12.91 23.31 -17.59
N ALA A 1053 -13.47 22.18 -17.13
CA ALA A 1053 -12.95 21.45 -15.97
C ALA A 1053 -11.53 20.88 -16.23
N ILE A 1054 -11.30 20.32 -17.42
CA ILE A 1054 -10.00 19.76 -17.82
C ILE A 1054 -8.94 20.84 -18.02
N SER A 1055 -9.34 21.98 -18.58
CA SER A 1055 -8.46 23.11 -18.90
C SER A 1055 -7.71 23.62 -17.66
N PHE A 1056 -8.37 23.57 -16.50
CA PHE A 1056 -7.73 23.93 -15.24
C PHE A 1056 -6.54 23.01 -14.93
N GLY A 1057 -6.72 21.69 -15.04
CA GLY A 1057 -5.68 20.69 -14.77
C GLY A 1057 -4.45 20.81 -15.67
N CYS A 1058 -4.63 21.32 -16.90
CA CYS A 1058 -3.57 21.48 -17.88
C CYS A 1058 -2.54 22.58 -17.53
N PHE A 1059 -2.89 23.52 -16.65
CA PHE A 1059 -2.01 24.64 -16.28
C PHE A 1059 -1.03 24.32 -15.13
N LEU A 1060 -1.22 23.21 -14.42
CA LEU A 1060 -0.40 22.84 -13.27
C LEU A 1060 1.08 22.58 -13.57
N PRO A 1061 1.47 21.86 -14.63
CA PRO A 1061 2.89 21.64 -14.96
C PRO A 1061 3.61 22.95 -15.33
N LEU A 1062 2.88 23.97 -15.77
CA LEU A 1062 3.39 25.22 -16.28
C LEU A 1062 3.59 26.30 -15.20
N SER A 1063 3.12 26.04 -13.96
CA SER A 1063 3.12 26.98 -12.84
C SER A 1063 4.26 26.75 -11.83
N LEU A 1064 5.21 25.87 -12.15
CA LEU A 1064 6.35 25.50 -11.30
C LEU A 1064 7.54 26.48 -11.49
N PRO A 1065 8.36 26.74 -10.45
CA PRO A 1065 9.45 27.73 -10.50
C PRO A 1065 10.51 27.40 -11.58
N LYS A 1066 11.31 28.41 -11.94
CA LYS A 1066 12.20 28.61 -13.13
C LYS A 1066 12.96 27.41 -13.75
N GLY A 1067 12.99 26.23 -13.12
CA GLY A 1067 13.54 24.99 -13.68
C GLY A 1067 12.54 24.06 -14.39
N SER A 1068 11.24 24.38 -14.41
CA SER A 1068 10.19 23.44 -14.89
C SER A 1068 9.33 23.95 -16.06
N ILE A 1069 9.53 25.18 -16.55
CA ILE A 1069 8.77 25.71 -17.71
C ILE A 1069 9.42 25.21 -19.02
N PHE A 1070 9.30 23.91 -19.26
CA PHE A 1070 9.92 23.18 -20.38
C PHE A 1070 9.43 23.66 -21.77
N VAL A 1071 8.24 24.26 -21.87
CA VAL A 1071 7.64 24.66 -23.16
C VAL A 1071 8.25 25.95 -23.72
N LEU A 1072 8.61 26.91 -22.86
CA LEU A 1072 9.08 28.23 -23.30
C LEU A 1072 10.62 28.30 -23.38
N SER A 1073 11.35 27.57 -22.53
CA SER A 1073 12.82 27.44 -22.64
C SER A 1073 13.26 26.75 -23.95
N GLY A 1074 12.47 25.80 -24.47
CA GLY A 1074 12.69 25.19 -25.78
C GLY A 1074 12.47 26.16 -26.96
N CYS A 1075 11.53 27.11 -26.84
CA CYS A 1075 11.30 28.11 -27.88
C CYS A 1075 12.46 29.12 -28.00
N ASP A 1076 13.11 29.46 -26.88
CA ASP A 1076 14.28 30.36 -26.90
C ASP A 1076 15.50 29.73 -27.58
N HIS A 1077 15.69 28.41 -27.47
CA HIS A 1077 16.74 27.69 -28.19
C HIS A 1077 16.44 27.45 -29.68
N VAL A 1078 15.16 27.28 -30.05
CA VAL A 1078 14.75 27.11 -31.45
C VAL A 1078 14.80 28.43 -32.23
N ILE A 1079 14.52 29.58 -31.60
CA ILE A 1079 14.57 30.90 -32.25
C ILE A 1079 16.01 31.42 -32.41
N ASN A 1080 16.90 31.20 -31.44
CA ASN A 1080 18.31 31.57 -31.58
C ASN A 1080 19.02 30.74 -32.68
N GLY A 1081 18.57 29.51 -32.94
CA GLY A 1081 19.05 28.68 -34.06
C GLY A 1081 18.52 29.12 -35.44
N LEU A 1082 17.54 30.02 -35.50
CA LEU A 1082 16.97 30.57 -36.74
C LEU A 1082 17.52 31.96 -37.09
N HIS A 1083 18.35 32.57 -36.23
CA HIS A 1083 18.92 33.90 -36.44
C HIS A 1083 20.42 33.90 -36.80
N THR A 1084 21.03 32.73 -37.02
CA THR A 1084 22.44 32.60 -37.46
C THR A 1084 22.56 31.88 -38.80
N SER A 1085 22.03 32.50 -39.85
CA SER A 1085 22.65 32.57 -41.18
C SER A 1085 22.57 34.06 -41.54
N ASP A 1086 23.65 34.83 -41.51
CA ASP A 1086 24.77 34.76 -42.46
C ASP A 1086 26.05 35.38 -41.90
N ALA A 1087 27.15 35.06 -42.60
CA ALA A 1087 28.50 35.65 -42.61
C ALA A 1087 29.55 35.01 -41.66
N VAL A 1088 30.32 34.02 -42.14
CA VAL A 1088 31.57 34.18 -42.94
C VAL A 1088 32.22 32.79 -43.12
N ASP A 1089 32.55 32.48 -44.38
CA ASP A 1089 33.31 31.37 -45.00
C ASP A 1089 32.81 29.91 -44.87
#